data_AF-A0A9Y1BS18-F1
#
_entry.id   AF-A0A9Y1BS18-F1
#
_cell.length_a   1.000
_cell.length_b   1.000
_cell.length_c   1.000
_cell.angle_alpha   90.00
_cell.angle_beta   90.00
_cell.angle_gamma   90.00
#
_symmetry.space_group_name_H-M   'P 1'
#
loop_
_entity.id
_entity.type
_entity.pdbx_description
1 polymer ?
#
loop_
_entity_poly.entity_id
_entity_poly.type
_entity_poly.pdbx_seq_one_letter_code
_entity_poly.pdbx_strand_id
1 'polypeptide(L)'
;MNQNVKGSISNILRKKNIIQRIKMTLVFNILLIILLSQYLFVYSSSINTYSINDLKQENRIERRIVNKFNLQHQKQIDYIINNEEKQIEELSQSLNINTERIIAKANQILDSQKLNTPLLSIFKPEPSTSLSYTSHSPISINSNDDFIAQANSEGWIGSGTEADPYIISGLNITSNTEQGISIYNTTLFFNIEDCIITGGTEGIHFHLVSNAKVINTFITNSSENSVGFYTSSKILIDNCSISGSNVGMNIQSSEEIEINSCKIFDTNDNGVQIAENSRYITGINNVFRNVLFGFQVMHRCYNITITGNQFYEMINADAVLSDWESSWNFTISGNLLFNKSRIAINEYSYNNIVSNNTFYGGTLFIRGDNNKVFNNLFISDGEVFGQITLNDGNFNEIKENIMEASISISNLTNTFIENNIISSLAVYQDGISIFGSSYITVKNNTIHHITKGNGISVSESFEIDMIDNSIGFIGTESDPREGINLYLSSNLSIINNEISNATRMGMASYKTNSTTIENNFFYNISLYGLHFPAPNYNIIIQNNTFENMLDRAIDIGGTNNIIQYNTIKHCKDCGITLPSFSFSKIINNTIKDIGGSAISSYWGCLNLEIANNFISNSSYGLGLSDSLDLIIQKNTITNILDVSIYISFTGDYQINYFNSETNQIIINNNELSYSRVGICMCGQNIYSNILNLFIFGNTISNHADNGIQLHEFSGLFNIYDNFIDNCGWAGIELWGDENGIVENNSIYYCDNSARDTRAIQLDFSYNVQITENHIESNNIGIYIYGSSNSSITLNSFISNANEGIIIDENKDNLTEIKVMHNNFINNNPGGKQASDFGSNNVFILNYWSDHTNTDANGDGIADEPYYLGGNTGNADNFPLVDLVSEQSPTHVMTIPSIIYPVSGITLSGVEKIKWKKAYDSMDYEVFYDLYYSKDNGNSWIMIANTIKENSYNWDTTSVSDGDNYKLKVIADDNHGLTSVAISKTFRISNAQNSDSTDTKQTVEVSSWSIFISLSSFVFVIYALRKRFFFRR
;
A
#
# COMPACT_ATOMS: atom_id res chain seq x y z
N MET A 1 17.20 34.80 14.37
CA MET A 1 16.86 34.01 15.57
C MET A 1 15.48 34.37 16.16
N ASN A 2 15.24 35.59 16.65
CA ASN A 2 13.95 35.98 17.26
C ASN A 2 12.75 35.98 16.28
N GLN A 3 12.96 36.13 14.97
CA GLN A 3 11.90 36.01 13.94
C GLN A 3 11.65 34.58 13.45
N ASN A 4 12.60 33.66 13.58
CA ASN A 4 12.46 32.29 13.08
C ASN A 4 11.86 31.37 14.15
N VAL A 5 12.21 31.56 15.43
CA VAL A 5 11.53 30.91 16.56
C VAL A 5 10.13 31.51 16.76
N LYS A 6 9.97 32.84 16.68
CA LYS A 6 8.63 33.44 16.60
C LYS A 6 7.90 33.06 15.32
N GLY A 7 8.60 32.77 14.22
CA GLY A 7 8.03 32.32 12.95
C GLY A 7 7.47 30.90 13.03
N SER A 8 8.20 29.99 13.67
CA SER A 8 7.75 28.62 13.97
C SER A 8 6.66 28.60 15.05
N ILE A 9 6.79 29.39 16.13
CA ILE A 9 5.74 29.55 17.15
C ILE A 9 4.50 30.26 16.57
N SER A 10 4.68 31.25 15.69
CA SER A 10 3.60 31.92 14.94
C SER A 10 2.95 31.00 13.91
N ASN A 11 3.71 30.12 13.27
CA ASN A 11 3.18 29.11 12.35
C ASN A 11 2.50 27.95 13.08
N ILE A 12 2.94 27.59 14.30
CA ILE A 12 2.28 26.64 15.19
C ILE A 12 1.01 27.26 15.79
N LEU A 13 1.04 28.52 16.22
CA LEU A 13 -0.15 29.28 16.64
C LEU A 13 -1.09 29.57 15.44
N ARG A 14 -0.56 29.76 14.23
CA ARG A 14 -1.33 29.80 12.97
C ARG A 14 -1.89 28.43 12.64
N LYS A 15 -1.20 27.32 12.88
CA LYS A 15 -1.75 25.96 12.76
C LYS A 15 -2.83 25.70 13.80
N LYS A 16 -2.69 26.18 15.04
CA LYS A 16 -3.73 26.15 16.08
C LYS A 16 -4.93 27.04 15.70
N ASN A 17 -4.69 28.20 15.08
CA ASN A 17 -5.71 29.08 14.50
C ASN A 17 -6.30 28.56 13.18
N ILE A 18 -5.56 27.77 12.40
CA ILE A 18 -6.00 27.09 11.17
C ILE A 18 -6.83 25.89 11.56
N ILE A 19 -6.48 25.13 12.60
CA ILE A 19 -7.31 24.08 13.20
C ILE A 19 -8.57 24.71 13.82
N GLN A 20 -8.47 25.85 14.49
CA GLN A 20 -9.65 26.62 14.93
C GLN A 20 -10.48 27.15 13.76
N ARG A 21 -9.86 27.58 12.66
CA ARG A 21 -10.54 28.03 11.42
C ARG A 21 -11.06 26.88 10.58
N ILE A 22 -10.49 25.68 10.65
CA ILE A 22 -10.99 24.45 10.04
C ILE A 22 -12.15 23.96 10.88
N LYS A 23 -12.06 23.97 12.23
CA LYS A 23 -13.22 23.79 13.12
C LYS A 23 -14.32 24.81 12.83
N MET A 24 -13.99 26.09 12.60
CA MET A 24 -14.98 27.12 12.26
C MET A 24 -15.54 26.97 10.85
N THR A 25 -14.72 26.60 9.85
CA THR A 25 -15.14 26.37 8.45
C THR A 25 -15.94 25.07 8.32
N LEU A 26 -15.62 24.04 9.11
CA LEU A 26 -16.37 22.80 9.21
C LEU A 26 -17.71 23.06 9.91
N VAL A 27 -17.73 23.83 11.01
CA VAL A 27 -18.98 24.31 11.63
C VAL A 27 -19.79 25.18 10.65
N PHE A 28 -19.14 26.03 9.85
CA PHE A 28 -19.78 26.88 8.85
C PHE A 28 -20.33 26.06 7.66
N ASN A 29 -19.61 25.03 7.21
CA ASN A 29 -20.04 24.12 6.15
C ASN A 29 -21.16 23.18 6.65
N ILE A 30 -21.12 22.73 7.91
CA ILE A 30 -22.20 21.99 8.57
C ILE A 30 -23.45 22.89 8.69
N LEU A 31 -23.30 24.16 9.09
CA LEU A 31 -24.39 25.15 9.09
C LEU A 31 -24.92 25.43 7.68
N LEU A 32 -24.06 25.47 6.66
CA LEU A 32 -24.43 25.68 5.26
C LEU A 32 -25.17 24.46 4.68
N ILE A 33 -24.76 23.23 5.04
CA ILE A 33 -25.43 21.98 4.67
C ILE A 33 -26.78 21.86 5.38
N ILE A 34 -26.87 22.26 6.65
CA ILE A 34 -28.14 22.36 7.40
C ILE A 34 -29.06 23.40 6.73
N LEU A 35 -28.54 24.57 6.34
CA LEU A 35 -29.30 25.60 5.62
C LEU A 35 -29.71 25.17 4.20
N LEU A 36 -28.87 24.44 3.45
CA LEU A 36 -29.17 23.88 2.13
C LEU A 36 -30.21 22.75 2.21
N SER A 37 -30.15 21.92 3.26
CA SER A 37 -31.18 20.89 3.53
C SER A 37 -32.54 21.50 3.89
N GLN A 38 -32.55 22.69 4.53
CA GLN A 38 -33.77 23.48 4.76
C GLN A 38 -34.24 24.22 3.49
N TYR A 39 -33.33 24.59 2.58
CA TYR A 39 -33.64 25.25 1.30
C TYR A 39 -34.27 24.27 0.27
N LEU A 40 -33.85 23.00 0.28
CA LEU A 40 -34.46 21.91 -0.50
C LEU A 40 -35.90 21.56 -0.04
N PHE A 41 -36.26 21.90 1.20
CA PHE A 41 -37.63 21.73 1.72
C PHE A 41 -38.63 22.78 1.18
N VAL A 42 -38.14 23.91 0.65
CA VAL A 42 -39.00 25.00 0.13
C VAL A 42 -39.27 24.83 -1.38
N TYR A 43 -38.55 23.95 -2.08
CA TYR A 43 -38.70 23.73 -3.52
C TYR A 43 -39.53 22.50 -3.93
N SER A 44 -40.04 21.71 -2.97
CA SER A 44 -40.96 20.59 -3.26
C SER A 44 -42.45 20.96 -3.17
N SER A 45 -42.80 22.22 -2.91
CA SER A 45 -44.19 22.68 -2.79
C SER A 45 -44.74 23.39 -4.04
N SER A 46 -44.34 22.99 -5.24
CA SER A 46 -44.88 23.55 -6.49
C SER A 46 -45.26 22.48 -7.51
N ILE A 47 -46.12 21.53 -7.13
CA ILE A 47 -46.97 20.80 -8.08
C ILE A 47 -48.36 20.65 -7.45
N ASN A 48 -49.32 21.36 -8.03
CA ASN A 48 -50.73 21.28 -7.67
C ASN A 48 -51.42 20.15 -8.44
N THR A 49 -52.49 19.63 -7.83
CA THR A 49 -53.52 18.68 -8.32
C THR A 49 -53.25 17.20 -8.05
N TYR A 50 -53.69 16.68 -6.90
CA TYR A 50 -54.42 15.41 -6.71
C TYR A 50 -55.04 15.35 -5.29
N SER A 51 -56.04 14.49 -5.09
CA SER A 51 -57.02 14.56 -3.99
C SER A 51 -56.50 14.14 -2.60
N ILE A 52 -57.12 14.70 -1.55
CA ILE A 52 -56.67 14.71 -0.13
C ILE A 52 -56.60 13.34 0.57
N ASN A 53 -57.05 12.24 -0.04
CA ASN A 53 -57.07 10.92 0.61
C ASN A 53 -55.87 10.00 0.30
N ASP A 54 -55.11 10.24 -0.78
CA ASP A 54 -53.92 9.43 -1.10
C ASP A 54 -52.65 9.95 -0.40
N LEU A 55 -52.65 11.24 -0.01
CA LEU A 55 -51.53 11.94 0.66
C LEU A 55 -51.16 11.45 2.06
N LYS A 56 -51.94 10.55 2.69
CA LYS A 56 -51.65 10.05 4.06
C LYS A 56 -50.88 8.73 4.08
N GLN A 57 -50.90 7.93 3.00
CA GLN A 57 -50.08 6.72 2.91
C GLN A 57 -48.69 6.99 2.30
N GLU A 58 -48.59 7.82 1.26
CA GLU A 58 -47.29 8.22 0.68
C GLU A 58 -46.42 9.01 1.67
N ASN A 59 -47.00 9.94 2.45
CA ASN A 59 -46.27 10.69 3.49
C ASN A 59 -45.66 9.80 4.59
N ARG A 60 -46.16 8.58 4.81
CA ARG A 60 -45.60 7.65 5.80
C ARG A 60 -44.47 6.81 5.23
N ILE A 61 -44.49 6.52 3.92
CA ILE A 61 -43.45 5.78 3.22
C ILE A 61 -42.30 6.71 2.87
N GLU A 62 -42.58 7.90 2.32
CA GLU A 62 -41.56 8.95 2.09
C GLU A 62 -40.88 9.39 3.39
N ARG A 63 -41.62 9.61 4.48
CA ARG A 63 -40.98 9.92 5.78
C ARG A 63 -40.17 8.74 6.32
N ARG A 64 -40.53 7.50 6.03
CA ARG A 64 -39.73 6.33 6.46
C ARG A 64 -38.49 6.16 5.60
N ILE A 65 -38.57 6.38 4.28
CA ILE A 65 -37.43 6.33 3.35
C ILE A 65 -36.49 7.49 3.64
N VAL A 66 -37.00 8.71 3.77
CA VAL A 66 -36.22 9.91 4.13
C VAL A 66 -35.65 9.79 5.55
N ASN A 67 -36.37 9.23 6.53
CA ASN A 67 -35.79 8.98 7.85
C ASN A 67 -34.77 7.84 7.83
N LYS A 68 -34.91 6.80 7.00
CA LYS A 68 -33.88 5.75 6.84
C LYS A 68 -32.66 6.30 6.12
N PHE A 69 -32.86 7.07 5.06
CA PHE A 69 -31.84 7.74 4.25
C PHE A 69 -31.07 8.78 5.07
N ASN A 70 -31.79 9.62 5.83
CA ASN A 70 -31.19 10.58 6.76
C ASN A 70 -30.53 9.86 7.95
N LEU A 71 -31.10 8.79 8.52
CA LEU A 71 -30.46 8.07 9.64
C LEU A 71 -29.22 7.28 9.18
N GLN A 72 -29.17 6.81 7.93
CA GLN A 72 -28.02 6.12 7.35
C GLN A 72 -26.92 7.10 6.95
N HIS A 73 -27.27 8.23 6.34
CA HIS A 73 -26.32 9.33 6.10
C HIS A 73 -25.87 10.01 7.39
N GLN A 74 -26.74 10.16 8.39
CA GLN A 74 -26.38 10.75 9.68
C GLN A 74 -25.51 9.80 10.50
N LYS A 75 -25.72 8.48 10.44
CA LYS A 75 -24.76 7.51 10.99
C LYS A 75 -23.42 7.50 10.24
N GLN A 76 -23.40 7.68 8.92
CA GLN A 76 -22.15 7.84 8.16
C GLN A 76 -21.46 9.17 8.48
N ILE A 77 -22.20 10.27 8.59
CA ILE A 77 -21.69 11.58 8.96
C ILE A 77 -21.19 11.56 10.41
N ASP A 78 -21.92 10.97 11.34
CA ASP A 78 -21.51 10.81 12.73
C ASP A 78 -20.30 9.86 12.85
N TYR A 79 -20.20 8.82 12.02
CA TYR A 79 -19.02 7.95 11.95
C TYR A 79 -17.79 8.69 11.39
N ILE A 80 -17.97 9.50 10.35
CA ILE A 80 -16.91 10.34 9.77
C ILE A 80 -16.49 11.42 10.76
N ILE A 81 -17.44 12.12 11.40
CA ILE A 81 -17.18 13.14 12.41
C ILE A 81 -16.49 12.52 13.62
N ASN A 82 -16.95 11.38 14.15
CA ASN A 82 -16.30 10.75 15.31
C ASN A 82 -14.91 10.21 14.97
N ASN A 83 -14.67 9.69 13.76
CA ASN A 83 -13.32 9.27 13.35
C ASN A 83 -12.39 10.47 13.08
N GLU A 84 -12.89 11.54 12.46
CA GLU A 84 -12.11 12.77 12.26
C GLU A 84 -11.86 13.50 13.59
N GLU A 85 -12.84 13.55 14.50
CA GLU A 85 -12.65 14.10 15.85
C GLU A 85 -11.67 13.26 16.65
N LYS A 86 -11.75 11.92 16.59
CA LYS A 86 -10.78 11.03 17.25
C LYS A 86 -9.38 11.15 16.65
N GLN A 87 -9.25 11.24 15.32
CA GLN A 87 -7.96 11.51 14.66
C GLN A 87 -7.42 12.91 15.00
N ILE A 88 -8.27 13.93 15.09
CA ILE A 88 -7.90 15.29 15.49
C ILE A 88 -7.55 15.33 16.98
N GLU A 89 -8.20 14.54 17.83
CA GLU A 89 -7.95 14.45 19.27
C GLU A 89 -6.67 13.66 19.57
N GLU A 90 -6.40 12.58 18.81
CA GLU A 90 -5.15 11.82 18.82
C GLU A 90 -3.98 12.66 18.25
N LEU A 91 -4.15 13.36 17.11
CA LEU A 91 -3.18 14.35 16.61
C LEU A 91 -3.00 15.51 17.59
N SER A 92 -4.05 15.94 18.29
CA SER A 92 -3.98 17.02 19.29
C SER A 92 -3.28 16.58 20.57
N GLN A 93 -3.38 15.30 20.95
CA GLN A 93 -2.70 14.73 22.11
C GLN A 93 -1.22 14.46 21.80
N SER A 94 -0.87 13.96 20.62
CA SER A 94 0.52 13.82 20.17
C SER A 94 1.21 15.18 19.95
N LEU A 95 0.50 16.17 19.37
CA LEU A 95 0.99 17.54 19.29
C LEU A 95 1.21 18.15 20.68
N ASN A 96 0.31 17.94 21.64
CA ASN A 96 0.39 18.60 22.95
C ASN A 96 1.62 18.15 23.76
N ILE A 97 1.96 16.85 23.78
CA ILE A 97 3.09 16.36 24.59
C ILE A 97 4.44 16.84 24.04
N ASN A 98 4.63 16.77 22.71
CA ASN A 98 5.85 17.28 22.07
C ASN A 98 5.91 18.80 22.08
N THR A 99 4.79 19.50 21.91
CA THR A 99 4.73 20.97 21.97
C THR A 99 4.98 21.49 23.38
N GLU A 100 4.45 20.85 24.43
CA GLU A 100 4.73 21.24 25.82
C GLU A 100 6.19 20.99 26.21
N ARG A 101 6.79 19.86 25.79
CA ARG A 101 8.25 19.61 25.95
C ARG A 101 9.08 20.65 25.21
N ILE A 102 8.78 20.91 23.94
CA ILE A 102 9.47 21.91 23.11
C ILE A 102 9.32 23.30 23.72
N ILE A 103 8.14 23.70 24.20
CA ILE A 103 7.89 25.00 24.82
C ILE A 103 8.61 25.13 26.16
N ALA A 104 8.56 24.11 27.03
CA ALA A 104 9.24 24.13 28.33
C ALA A 104 10.77 24.27 28.17
N LYS A 105 11.36 23.52 27.23
CA LYS A 105 12.80 23.60 26.94
C LYS A 105 13.16 24.84 26.09
N ALA A 106 12.29 25.34 25.20
CA ALA A 106 12.47 26.63 24.52
C ALA A 106 12.46 27.80 25.52
N ASN A 107 11.66 27.73 26.58
CA ASN A 107 11.72 28.70 27.68
C ASN A 107 13.06 28.59 28.44
N GLN A 108 13.60 27.38 28.63
CA GLN A 108 14.93 27.14 29.20
C GLN A 108 16.06 27.72 28.32
N ILE A 109 15.95 27.57 26.98
CA ILE A 109 16.83 28.19 25.97
C ILE A 109 16.70 29.73 25.99
N LEU A 110 15.50 30.27 26.16
CA LEU A 110 15.26 31.72 26.28
C LEU A 110 15.86 32.30 27.56
N ASP A 111 15.83 31.53 28.65
CA ASP A 111 16.47 31.92 29.91
C ASP A 111 18.01 31.81 29.84
N SER A 112 18.57 30.84 29.12
CA SER A 112 20.02 30.79 28.86
C SER A 112 20.49 31.86 27.87
N GLN A 113 19.66 32.25 26.89
CA GLN A 113 19.94 33.38 26.00
C GLN A 113 19.88 34.76 26.69
N LYS A 114 19.24 34.89 27.85
CA LYS A 114 19.38 36.12 28.67
C LYS A 114 20.79 36.29 29.23
N LEU A 115 21.60 35.22 29.30
CA LEU A 115 23.04 35.32 29.63
C LEU A 115 23.91 35.77 28.45
N ASN A 116 23.34 35.93 27.25
CA ASN A 116 24.07 36.26 26.02
C ASN A 116 24.41 37.76 25.87
N THR A 117 24.43 38.53 26.96
CA THR A 117 25.12 39.84 26.95
C THR A 117 26.61 39.61 26.78
N PRO A 118 27.28 40.29 25.82
CA PRO A 118 28.70 40.09 25.56
C PRO A 118 29.51 40.48 26.81
N LEU A 119 29.98 39.48 27.54
CA LEU A 119 30.78 39.61 28.75
C LEU A 119 32.26 39.86 28.39
N LEU A 120 32.50 40.90 27.58
CA LEU A 120 33.84 41.46 27.39
C LEU A 120 34.38 42.12 28.68
N SER A 121 33.58 42.20 29.75
CA SER A 121 33.93 42.81 31.04
C SER A 121 34.48 41.85 32.10
N ILE A 122 34.39 40.51 31.95
CA ILE A 122 34.86 39.55 32.98
C ILE A 122 36.39 39.43 33.05
N PHE A 123 37.06 39.69 31.92
CA PHE A 123 38.50 39.47 31.74
C PHE A 123 39.35 40.73 31.94
N LYS A 124 38.74 41.86 32.33
CA LYS A 124 39.53 42.99 32.83
C LYS A 124 39.90 42.70 34.28
N PRO A 125 41.14 42.93 34.73
CA PRO A 125 41.43 42.98 36.16
C PRO A 125 40.47 44.00 36.77
N GLU A 126 39.71 43.60 37.78
CA GLU A 126 38.89 44.53 38.55
C GLU A 126 39.78 45.69 39.03
N PRO A 127 39.28 46.94 39.06
CA PRO A 127 40.02 48.03 39.66
C PRO A 127 40.27 47.66 41.11
N SER A 128 41.54 47.54 41.48
CA SER A 128 41.98 47.28 42.83
C SER A 128 41.33 48.28 43.79
N THR A 129 40.42 47.80 44.64
CA THR A 129 40.44 48.27 46.02
C THR A 129 41.83 47.94 46.54
N SER A 130 42.60 48.95 46.88
CA SER A 130 44.04 48.89 47.12
C SER A 130 44.44 47.93 48.24
N LEU A 131 44.50 46.63 47.95
CA LEU A 131 45.37 45.70 48.66
C LEU A 131 46.80 46.07 48.29
N SER A 132 47.52 46.64 49.26
CA SER A 132 48.95 46.89 49.14
C SER A 132 49.68 45.59 49.43
N TYR A 133 50.14 44.90 48.39
CA TYR A 133 50.94 43.69 48.53
C TYR A 133 52.36 44.03 49.04
N THR A 134 52.90 43.19 49.92
CA THR A 134 54.28 43.32 50.43
C THR A 134 55.24 42.59 49.51
N SER A 135 56.27 43.27 49.01
CA SER A 135 57.29 42.62 48.17
C SER A 135 58.02 41.52 48.95
N HIS A 136 58.20 40.36 48.34
CA HIS A 136 58.88 39.20 48.95
C HIS A 136 59.76 38.48 47.92
N SER A 137 60.88 37.90 48.35
CA SER A 137 61.69 37.03 47.51
C SER A 137 60.95 35.72 47.19
N PRO A 138 61.40 34.90 46.23
CA PRO A 138 60.86 33.55 46.07
C PRO A 138 60.88 32.74 47.38
N ILE A 139 59.85 31.90 47.58
CA ILE A 139 59.71 31.04 48.77
C ILE A 139 60.11 29.61 48.39
N SER A 140 60.93 28.96 49.20
CA SER A 140 61.31 27.56 49.02
C SER A 140 61.27 26.81 50.33
N ILE A 141 60.44 25.77 50.40
CA ILE A 141 60.21 24.93 51.58
C ILE A 141 60.42 23.47 51.17
N ASN A 142 61.33 22.76 51.84
CA ASN A 142 61.75 21.42 51.42
C ASN A 142 61.19 20.27 52.29
N SER A 143 60.58 20.57 53.44
CA SER A 143 60.01 19.59 54.38
C SER A 143 59.08 20.26 55.41
N ASN A 144 58.38 19.47 56.23
CA ASN A 144 57.62 19.97 57.40
C ASN A 144 58.48 20.85 58.33
N ASP A 145 59.71 20.43 58.65
CA ASP A 145 60.59 21.16 59.58
C ASP A 145 61.03 22.51 58.97
N ASP A 146 61.30 22.52 57.67
CA ASP A 146 61.64 23.74 56.91
C ASP A 146 60.46 24.72 56.88
N PHE A 147 59.24 24.18 56.68
CA PHE A 147 58.02 24.98 56.73
C PHE A 147 57.86 25.65 58.09
N ILE A 148 57.96 24.88 59.19
CA ILE A 148 57.83 25.40 60.55
C ILE A 148 58.90 26.45 60.85
N ALA A 149 60.16 26.21 60.43
CA ALA A 149 61.25 27.15 60.63
C ALA A 149 61.00 28.47 59.88
N GLN A 150 60.62 28.41 58.61
CA GLN A 150 60.34 29.59 57.81
C GLN A 150 59.09 30.32 58.31
N ALA A 151 58.00 29.61 58.63
CA ALA A 151 56.78 30.22 59.19
C ALA A 151 57.06 31.01 60.48
N ASN A 152 57.90 30.47 61.38
CA ASN A 152 58.32 31.18 62.58
C ASN A 152 59.20 32.41 62.29
N SER A 153 60.04 32.34 61.26
CA SER A 153 60.91 33.44 60.84
C SER A 153 60.14 34.57 60.17
N GLU A 154 59.18 34.23 59.31
CA GLU A 154 58.35 35.17 58.54
C GLU A 154 57.15 35.68 59.36
N GLY A 155 56.84 35.02 60.48
CA GLY A 155 55.70 35.37 61.32
C GLY A 155 54.34 35.00 60.72
N TRP A 156 54.29 33.93 59.91
CA TRP A 156 53.05 33.42 59.34
C TRP A 156 52.12 32.88 60.43
N ILE A 157 50.83 33.20 60.31
CA ILE A 157 49.80 32.77 61.27
C ILE A 157 49.53 31.29 61.09
N GLY A 158 49.23 30.58 62.18
CA GLY A 158 48.78 29.19 62.19
C GLY A 158 49.77 28.21 62.82
N SER A 159 49.36 26.95 62.93
CA SER A 159 50.18 25.86 63.48
C SER A 159 50.41 24.70 62.49
N GLY A 160 49.91 24.82 61.26
CA GLY A 160 49.99 23.78 60.23
C GLY A 160 49.05 22.61 60.44
N THR A 161 48.00 22.75 61.26
CA THR A 161 46.97 21.72 61.49
C THR A 161 45.70 22.03 60.69
N GLU A 162 44.82 21.05 60.47
CA GLU A 162 43.57 21.27 59.71
C GLU A 162 42.69 22.39 60.29
N ALA A 163 42.63 22.47 61.62
CA ALA A 163 41.89 23.50 62.33
C ALA A 163 42.61 24.86 62.37
N ASP A 164 43.91 24.88 62.12
CA ASP A 164 44.78 26.06 62.21
C ASP A 164 45.93 26.00 61.18
N PRO A 165 45.64 26.18 59.88
CA PRO A 165 46.62 26.07 58.80
C PRO A 165 47.60 27.25 58.81
N TYR A 166 48.80 27.05 58.29
CA TYR A 166 49.72 28.16 58.05
C TYR A 166 49.20 29.09 56.94
N ILE A 167 49.25 30.41 57.13
CA ILE A 167 48.73 31.39 56.16
C ILE A 167 49.87 32.22 55.56
N ILE A 168 50.09 32.05 54.25
CA ILE A 168 50.98 32.88 53.43
C ILE A 168 50.10 33.86 52.66
N SER A 169 50.08 35.15 53.04
CA SER A 169 49.11 36.08 52.46
C SER A 169 49.63 37.50 52.20
N GLY A 170 49.05 38.18 51.20
CA GLY A 170 49.31 39.60 50.95
C GLY A 170 50.68 39.88 50.33
N LEU A 171 51.30 38.91 49.67
CA LEU A 171 52.67 39.01 49.14
C LEU A 171 52.68 39.32 47.64
N ASN A 172 53.70 40.06 47.20
CA ASN A 172 54.08 40.21 45.79
C ASN A 172 55.45 39.57 45.57
N ILE A 173 55.46 38.43 44.88
CA ILE A 173 56.63 37.60 44.61
C ILE A 173 56.94 37.67 43.13
N THR A 174 58.15 38.15 42.78
CA THR A 174 58.62 38.20 41.39
C THR A 174 59.89 37.39 41.25
N SER A 175 59.93 36.47 40.28
CA SER A 175 61.10 35.63 39.98
C SER A 175 61.47 35.70 38.50
N ASN A 176 62.79 35.72 38.21
CA ASN A 176 63.30 35.76 36.84
C ASN A 176 63.88 34.41 36.35
N THR A 177 64.20 33.48 37.26
CA THR A 177 64.93 32.24 36.93
C THR A 177 64.52 31.02 37.76
N GLU A 178 64.00 31.19 38.97
CA GLU A 178 63.59 30.11 39.88
C GLU A 178 62.07 30.07 40.03
N GLN A 179 61.50 29.03 40.63
CA GLN A 179 60.06 29.00 40.95
C GLN A 179 59.68 30.14 41.90
N GLY A 180 58.46 30.68 41.79
CA GLY A 180 57.96 31.75 42.67
C GLY A 180 57.76 31.25 44.11
N ILE A 181 56.94 30.23 44.28
CA ILE A 181 56.78 29.47 45.53
C ILE A 181 57.03 28.00 45.21
N SER A 182 57.97 27.36 45.90
CA SER A 182 58.26 25.93 45.78
C SER A 182 58.11 25.24 47.14
N ILE A 183 57.27 24.22 47.21
CA ILE A 183 57.03 23.46 48.44
C ILE A 183 57.16 21.97 48.13
N TYR A 184 57.99 21.29 48.91
CA TYR A 184 58.28 19.87 48.80
C TYR A 184 58.00 19.15 50.13
N ASN A 185 57.60 17.88 50.03
CA ASN A 185 57.57 16.91 51.14
C ASN A 185 56.88 17.44 52.42
N THR A 186 55.70 18.04 52.28
CA THR A 186 54.93 18.53 53.42
C THR A 186 53.54 17.91 53.48
N THR A 187 53.09 17.67 54.70
CA THR A 187 51.73 17.20 55.03
C THR A 187 50.98 18.17 55.94
N LEU A 188 51.65 19.26 56.31
CA LEU A 188 51.05 20.34 57.10
C LEU A 188 49.95 21.05 56.29
N PHE A 189 48.95 21.56 56.99
CA PHE A 189 47.89 22.33 56.37
C PHE A 189 48.34 23.77 56.17
N PHE A 190 48.17 24.31 54.97
CA PHE A 190 48.53 25.70 54.69
C PHE A 190 47.71 26.32 53.57
N ASN A 191 47.57 27.65 53.61
CA ASN A 191 46.87 28.44 52.63
C ASN A 191 47.81 29.52 52.05
N ILE A 192 47.76 29.70 50.74
CA ILE A 192 48.35 30.83 50.00
C ILE A 192 47.18 31.71 49.57
N GLU A 193 47.05 32.90 50.15
CA GLU A 193 45.85 33.75 49.99
C GLU A 193 46.23 35.17 49.57
N ASP A 194 45.43 35.78 48.68
CA ASP A 194 45.59 37.19 48.30
C ASP A 194 47.05 37.55 47.94
N CYS A 195 47.68 36.78 47.04
CA CYS A 195 49.06 36.99 46.59
C CYS A 195 49.13 37.38 45.10
N ILE A 196 50.23 38.02 44.71
CA ILE A 196 50.66 38.20 43.31
C ILE A 196 51.97 37.47 43.10
N ILE A 197 52.00 36.54 42.15
CA ILE A 197 53.18 35.76 41.78
C ILE A 197 53.45 36.01 40.29
N THR A 198 54.62 36.55 39.97
CA THR A 198 54.99 36.92 38.60
C THR A 198 56.32 36.30 38.20
N GLY A 199 56.36 35.62 37.05
CA GLY A 199 57.59 35.04 36.50
C GLY A 199 57.94 33.65 37.04
N GLY A 200 59.21 33.28 36.91
CA GLY A 200 59.75 31.97 37.28
C GLY A 200 59.51 30.85 36.26
N THR A 201 60.16 29.69 36.45
CA THR A 201 59.85 28.48 35.66
C THR A 201 58.43 28.01 35.95
N GLU A 202 58.10 27.92 37.24
CA GLU A 202 56.73 27.80 37.72
C GLU A 202 56.37 28.89 38.74
N GLY A 203 55.12 29.36 38.70
CA GLY A 203 54.63 30.32 39.71
C GLY A 203 54.53 29.65 41.08
N ILE A 204 53.83 28.52 41.15
CA ILE A 204 53.74 27.66 42.34
C ILE A 204 54.10 26.23 41.94
N HIS A 205 55.04 25.62 42.66
CA HIS A 205 55.48 24.23 42.49
C HIS A 205 55.20 23.42 43.75
N PHE A 206 54.34 22.39 43.62
CA PHE A 206 54.04 21.44 44.67
C PHE A 206 54.53 20.04 44.28
N HIS A 207 55.39 19.46 45.10
CA HIS A 207 55.92 18.11 44.88
C HIS A 207 55.89 17.29 46.17
N LEU A 208 55.16 16.17 46.19
CA LEU A 208 54.90 15.38 47.40
C LEU A 208 54.27 16.24 48.52
N VAL A 209 53.31 17.08 48.16
CA VAL A 209 52.59 17.99 49.06
C VAL A 209 51.17 17.48 49.30
N SER A 210 50.66 17.69 50.52
CA SER A 210 49.22 17.54 50.78
C SER A 210 48.65 18.64 51.67
N ASN A 211 47.32 18.80 51.60
CA ASN A 211 46.53 19.70 52.46
C ASN A 211 46.78 21.21 52.21
N ALA A 212 46.89 21.60 50.94
CA ALA A 212 47.16 22.97 50.53
C ALA A 212 45.92 23.68 49.99
N LYS A 213 45.82 24.99 50.22
CA LYS A 213 44.84 25.86 49.54
C LYS A 213 45.53 27.04 48.88
N VAL A 214 45.11 27.40 47.67
CA VAL A 214 45.53 28.64 47.00
C VAL A 214 44.27 29.42 46.65
N ILE A 215 44.11 30.62 47.22
CA ILE A 215 42.87 31.38 47.19
C ILE A 215 43.15 32.82 46.73
N ASN A 216 42.27 33.38 45.89
CA ASN A 216 42.31 34.80 45.48
C ASN A 216 43.68 35.28 44.95
N THR A 217 44.47 34.38 44.37
CA THR A 217 45.86 34.65 43.99
C THR A 217 45.99 34.91 42.48
N PHE A 218 46.82 35.90 42.12
CA PHE A 218 47.19 36.20 40.74
C PHE A 218 48.52 35.54 40.41
N ILE A 219 48.56 34.69 39.39
CA ILE A 219 49.76 33.95 38.97
C ILE A 219 49.98 34.23 37.49
N THR A 220 51.05 34.95 37.16
CA THR A 220 51.24 35.46 35.80
C THR A 220 52.65 35.30 35.26
N ASN A 221 52.77 35.14 33.94
CA ASN A 221 54.04 35.23 33.20
C ASN A 221 55.12 34.20 33.59
N SER A 222 54.74 33.01 34.07
CA SER A 222 55.67 31.90 34.28
C SER A 222 56.14 31.31 32.94
N SER A 223 57.40 30.91 32.80
CA SER A 223 57.94 30.44 31.52
C SER A 223 57.47 29.04 31.12
N GLU A 224 57.07 28.21 32.08
CA GLU A 224 56.51 26.87 31.86
C GLU A 224 55.08 26.79 32.40
N ASN A 225 54.88 26.36 33.66
CA ASN A 225 53.57 26.16 34.26
C ASN A 225 53.23 27.29 35.25
N SER A 226 52.00 27.81 35.29
CA SER A 226 51.67 28.73 36.39
C SER A 226 51.57 28.01 37.73
N VAL A 227 50.98 26.81 37.75
CA VAL A 227 50.92 25.94 38.93
C VAL A 227 51.25 24.49 38.53
N GLY A 228 52.22 23.88 39.21
CA GLY A 228 52.59 22.46 39.03
C GLY A 228 52.26 21.61 40.25
N PHE A 229 51.62 20.46 40.02
CA PHE A 229 51.31 19.44 41.04
C PHE A 229 51.95 18.11 40.66
N TYR A 230 52.90 17.66 41.47
CA TYR A 230 53.66 16.44 41.22
C TYR A 230 53.52 15.49 42.42
N THR A 231 52.88 14.34 42.21
CA THR A 231 52.64 13.34 43.26
C THR A 231 52.04 13.95 44.54
N SER A 232 51.07 14.85 44.38
CA SER A 232 50.49 15.67 45.45
C SER A 232 49.00 15.37 45.64
N SER A 233 48.44 15.70 46.80
CA SER A 233 47.04 15.36 47.10
C SER A 233 46.29 16.37 47.97
N LYS A 234 44.95 16.40 47.88
CA LYS A 234 44.09 17.24 48.73
C LYS A 234 44.45 18.72 48.61
N ILE A 235 44.39 19.24 47.39
CA ILE A 235 44.75 20.62 47.08
C ILE A 235 43.56 21.33 46.47
N LEU A 236 43.26 22.52 46.98
CA LEU A 236 42.22 23.39 46.46
C LEU A 236 42.85 24.65 45.84
N ILE A 237 42.51 24.95 44.60
CA ILE A 237 42.74 26.25 43.96
C ILE A 237 41.39 26.93 43.79
N ASP A 238 41.18 28.08 44.41
CA ASP A 238 39.88 28.76 44.41
C ASP A 238 40.01 30.26 44.08
N ASN A 239 39.15 30.73 43.17
CA ASN A 239 39.06 32.14 42.78
C ASN A 239 40.40 32.77 42.34
N CYS A 240 41.29 31.99 41.74
CA CYS A 240 42.58 32.45 41.23
C CYS A 240 42.49 33.01 39.80
N SER A 241 43.40 33.92 39.45
CA SER A 241 43.58 34.41 38.08
C SER A 241 44.95 33.99 37.55
N ILE A 242 44.96 33.17 36.50
CA ILE A 242 46.15 32.50 35.96
C ILE A 242 46.31 32.87 34.49
N SER A 243 47.49 33.39 34.12
CA SER A 243 47.73 33.79 32.72
C SER A 243 49.21 33.89 32.32
N GLY A 244 49.46 33.94 31.01
CA GLY A 244 50.78 34.26 30.45
C GLY A 244 51.83 33.16 30.62
N SER A 245 51.40 31.92 30.84
CA SER A 245 52.27 30.73 30.93
C SER A 245 52.11 29.81 29.72
N ASN A 246 52.95 28.78 29.61
CA ASN A 246 52.71 27.73 28.62
C ASN A 246 51.49 26.90 29.01
N VAL A 247 51.50 26.34 30.22
CA VAL A 247 50.35 25.62 30.80
C VAL A 247 49.87 26.35 32.05
N GLY A 248 48.56 26.56 32.17
CA GLY A 248 47.99 27.18 33.38
C GLY A 248 48.21 26.32 34.62
N MET A 249 47.76 25.07 34.58
CA MET A 249 47.98 24.09 35.65
C MET A 249 48.42 22.74 35.10
N ASN A 250 49.50 22.17 35.64
CA ASN A 250 49.98 20.84 35.27
C ASN A 250 49.82 19.88 36.46
N ILE A 251 48.97 18.86 36.33
CA ILE A 251 48.65 17.86 37.35
C ILE A 251 49.22 16.51 36.92
N GLN A 252 50.21 15.99 37.64
CA GLN A 252 50.88 14.73 37.34
C GLN A 252 50.90 13.79 38.55
N SER A 253 50.48 12.54 38.35
CA SER A 253 50.44 11.50 39.39
C SER A 253 49.78 11.94 40.70
N SER A 254 48.77 12.81 40.63
CA SER A 254 48.20 13.52 41.78
C SER A 254 46.72 13.16 41.98
N GLU A 255 46.20 13.36 43.20
CA GLU A 255 44.84 12.95 43.57
C GLU A 255 44.09 13.99 44.41
N GLU A 256 42.76 14.02 44.31
CA GLU A 256 41.94 14.94 45.12
C GLU A 256 42.36 16.41 44.93
N ILE A 257 42.44 16.85 43.67
CA ILE A 257 42.73 18.24 43.30
C ILE A 257 41.43 18.91 42.86
N GLU A 258 41.11 20.04 43.48
CA GLU A 258 39.93 20.85 43.19
C GLU A 258 40.34 22.21 42.62
N ILE A 259 39.77 22.58 41.46
CA ILE A 259 39.99 23.85 40.77
C ILE A 259 38.64 24.54 40.64
N ASN A 260 38.42 25.59 41.44
CA ASN A 260 37.12 26.21 41.62
C ASN A 260 37.17 27.70 41.26
N SER A 261 36.17 28.17 40.52
CA SER A 261 35.94 29.60 40.26
C SER A 261 37.14 30.37 39.69
N CYS A 262 38.10 29.68 39.06
CA CYS A 262 39.33 30.28 38.56
C CYS A 262 39.13 30.87 37.17
N LYS A 263 39.89 31.93 36.87
CA LYS A 263 40.02 32.51 35.52
C LYS A 263 41.36 32.09 34.94
N ILE A 264 41.35 31.25 33.91
CA ILE A 264 42.56 30.74 33.25
C ILE A 264 42.54 31.26 31.82
N PHE A 265 43.49 32.12 31.47
CA PHE A 265 43.44 32.82 30.19
C PHE A 265 44.81 33.18 29.62
N ASP A 266 44.87 33.34 28.31
CA ASP A 266 46.09 33.72 27.58
C ASP A 266 47.29 32.80 27.92
N THR A 267 47.06 31.47 27.92
CA THR A 267 48.12 30.45 28.00
C THR A 267 48.56 30.06 26.59
N ASN A 268 49.84 29.72 26.39
CA ASN A 268 50.33 29.34 25.06
C ASN A 268 49.88 27.93 24.63
N ASP A 269 49.57 27.06 25.60
CA ASP A 269 49.14 25.68 25.43
C ASP A 269 47.88 25.42 26.28
N ASN A 270 47.91 24.44 27.19
CA ASN A 270 46.77 24.00 28.00
C ASN A 270 46.38 24.98 29.12
N GLY A 271 45.08 25.13 29.36
CA GLY A 271 44.56 25.73 30.58
C GLY A 271 44.85 24.82 31.80
N VAL A 272 44.37 23.59 31.75
CA VAL A 272 44.65 22.54 32.75
C VAL A 272 45.05 21.24 32.05
N GLN A 273 46.20 20.70 32.41
CA GLN A 273 46.70 19.41 31.94
C GLN A 273 46.68 18.40 33.09
N ILE A 274 46.08 17.22 32.86
CA ILE A 274 45.94 16.13 33.82
C ILE A 274 46.58 14.88 33.22
N ALA A 275 47.61 14.34 33.86
CA ALA A 275 48.38 13.22 33.32
C ALA A 275 48.84 12.21 34.38
N GLU A 276 49.36 11.10 33.88
CA GLU A 276 50.13 10.08 34.63
C GLU A 276 49.36 9.44 35.79
N ASN A 277 48.22 8.78 35.50
CA ASN A 277 47.39 8.10 36.51
C ASN A 277 46.81 9.03 37.61
N SER A 278 46.62 10.32 37.31
CA SER A 278 45.94 11.24 38.22
C SER A 278 44.45 10.88 38.38
N ARG A 279 43.88 11.16 39.56
CA ARG A 279 42.51 10.71 39.90
C ARG A 279 41.76 11.67 40.81
N TYR A 280 40.43 11.63 40.75
CA TYR A 280 39.57 12.50 41.58
C TYR A 280 39.90 13.99 41.38
N ILE A 281 40.07 14.38 40.13
CA ILE A 281 40.33 15.78 39.76
C ILE A 281 39.01 16.45 39.42
N THR A 282 38.76 17.61 40.02
CA THR A 282 37.48 18.31 39.88
C THR A 282 37.72 19.75 39.44
N GLY A 283 37.11 20.16 38.33
CA GLY A 283 37.10 21.53 37.83
C GLY A 283 35.68 22.11 37.83
N ILE A 284 35.42 23.10 38.70
CA ILE A 284 34.09 23.69 38.92
C ILE A 284 34.07 25.19 38.61
N ASN A 285 33.09 25.64 37.82
CA ASN A 285 32.78 27.06 37.59
C ASN A 285 33.97 27.91 37.12
N ASN A 286 34.94 27.30 36.43
CA ASN A 286 36.10 28.02 35.90
C ASN A 286 35.77 28.69 34.57
N VAL A 287 36.52 29.73 34.27
CA VAL A 287 36.41 30.49 33.03
C VAL A 287 37.71 30.38 32.25
N PHE A 288 37.64 29.82 31.06
CA PHE A 288 38.75 29.64 30.14
C PHE A 288 38.65 30.60 28.95
N ARG A 289 39.77 31.23 28.58
CA ARG A 289 39.83 32.09 27.39
C ARG A 289 41.19 32.08 26.71
N ASN A 290 41.23 32.05 25.37
CA ASN A 290 42.47 32.12 24.59
C ASN A 290 43.50 31.07 25.06
N VAL A 291 43.03 29.85 25.32
CA VAL A 291 43.88 28.69 25.62
C VAL A 291 43.76 27.70 24.45
N LEU A 292 44.73 26.79 24.31
CA LEU A 292 44.63 25.69 23.34
C LEU A 292 43.53 24.74 23.81
N PHE A 293 43.80 23.91 24.82
CA PHE A 293 42.80 23.06 25.44
C PHE A 293 42.37 23.62 26.80
N GLY A 294 41.07 23.61 27.08
CA GLY A 294 40.57 23.98 28.41
C GLY A 294 41.04 22.99 29.47
N PHE A 295 40.63 21.73 29.30
CA PHE A 295 41.16 20.57 30.03
C PHE A 295 41.72 19.54 29.03
N GLN A 296 42.97 19.15 29.21
CA GLN A 296 43.56 17.99 28.53
C GLN A 296 43.82 16.88 29.55
N VAL A 297 43.36 15.66 29.26
CA VAL A 297 43.50 14.49 30.14
C VAL A 297 44.20 13.36 29.41
N MET A 298 45.25 12.80 30.01
CA MET A 298 46.15 11.85 29.34
C MET A 298 46.65 10.73 30.26
N HIS A 299 47.09 9.61 29.69
CA HIS A 299 47.85 8.56 30.37
C HIS A 299 47.14 7.95 31.59
N ARG A 300 46.01 7.25 31.36
CA ARG A 300 45.26 6.44 32.35
C ARG A 300 44.70 7.23 33.56
N CYS A 301 44.19 8.42 33.34
CA CYS A 301 43.50 9.17 34.39
C CYS A 301 42.06 8.66 34.60
N TYR A 302 41.52 8.78 35.82
CA TYR A 302 40.16 8.31 36.10
C TYR A 302 39.44 9.15 37.16
N ASN A 303 38.09 9.11 37.11
CA ASN A 303 37.22 9.90 37.99
C ASN A 303 37.51 11.41 37.88
N ILE A 304 37.32 11.95 36.66
CA ILE A 304 37.52 13.37 36.37
C ILE A 304 36.16 14.05 36.24
N THR A 305 35.96 15.14 36.98
CA THR A 305 34.70 15.89 36.98
C THR A 305 34.92 17.32 36.49
N ILE A 306 34.23 17.72 35.43
CA ILE A 306 34.32 19.05 34.82
C ILE A 306 32.91 19.63 34.77
N THR A 307 32.58 20.54 35.68
CA THR A 307 31.21 21.06 35.81
C THR A 307 31.06 22.57 35.92
N GLY A 308 30.04 23.13 35.26
CA GLY A 308 29.72 24.55 35.35
C GLY A 308 30.74 25.50 34.70
N ASN A 309 31.72 24.99 33.96
CA ASN A 309 32.79 25.80 33.38
C ASN A 309 32.34 26.52 32.11
N GLN A 310 33.03 27.60 31.77
CA GLN A 310 32.76 28.41 30.59
C GLN A 310 34.02 28.49 29.72
N PHE A 311 33.89 28.17 28.43
CA PHE A 311 34.99 28.13 27.48
C PHE A 311 34.76 29.14 26.34
N TYR A 312 35.63 30.16 26.26
CA TYR A 312 35.55 31.26 25.30
C TYR A 312 36.79 31.33 24.40
N GLU A 313 36.62 31.56 23.09
CA GLU A 313 37.77 31.86 22.21
C GLU A 313 38.91 30.82 22.30
N MET A 314 38.58 29.51 22.32
CA MET A 314 39.59 28.44 22.25
C MET A 314 40.33 28.52 20.91
N ILE A 315 41.65 28.42 20.91
CA ILE A 315 42.49 28.63 19.72
C ILE A 315 42.67 27.29 19.00
N ASN A 316 41.87 26.99 17.98
CA ASN A 316 41.99 25.76 17.16
C ASN A 316 41.96 24.42 17.93
N ALA A 317 41.31 24.37 19.10
CA ALA A 317 41.39 23.22 19.99
C ALA A 317 40.12 23.02 20.85
N ASP A 318 40.12 21.95 21.67
CA ASP A 318 38.95 21.42 22.36
C ASP A 318 38.78 22.01 23.77
N ALA A 319 37.54 22.23 24.20
CA ALA A 319 37.27 22.63 25.59
C ALA A 319 37.66 21.53 26.58
N VAL A 320 37.39 20.28 26.20
CA VAL A 320 37.82 19.09 26.93
C VAL A 320 38.34 18.07 25.93
N LEU A 321 39.55 17.61 26.13
CA LEU A 321 40.20 16.56 25.35
C LEU A 321 40.71 15.47 26.28
N SER A 322 40.29 14.23 26.04
CA SER A 322 40.94 13.04 26.59
C SER A 322 41.73 12.36 25.48
N ASP A 323 43.05 12.25 25.62
CA ASP A 323 43.98 11.66 24.64
C ASP A 323 44.86 10.56 25.27
N TRP A 324 45.23 9.57 24.46
CA TRP A 324 46.26 8.54 24.72
C TRP A 324 46.06 7.67 25.98
N GLU A 325 45.79 6.38 25.73
CA GLU A 325 45.56 5.33 26.74
C GLU A 325 44.23 5.46 27.51
N SER A 326 43.60 4.33 27.80
CA SER A 326 42.23 4.27 28.35
C SER A 326 42.06 5.06 29.65
N SER A 327 41.20 6.07 29.61
CA SER A 327 40.79 6.88 30.77
C SER A 327 39.28 6.69 31.01
N TRP A 328 38.84 6.62 32.27
CA TRP A 328 37.49 6.13 32.62
C TRP A 328 36.77 7.04 33.63
N ASN A 329 35.43 7.02 33.58
CA ASN A 329 34.54 7.74 34.49
C ASN A 329 34.70 9.27 34.41
N PHE A 330 34.63 9.84 33.21
CA PHE A 330 34.50 11.29 33.04
C PHE A 330 33.08 11.75 33.32
N THR A 331 32.92 12.81 34.12
CA THR A 331 31.65 13.51 34.31
C THR A 331 31.79 14.95 33.82
N ILE A 332 31.26 15.25 32.65
CA ILE A 332 31.30 16.57 32.03
C ILE A 332 29.88 17.14 32.02
N SER A 333 29.57 18.08 32.91
CA SER A 333 28.19 18.55 33.08
C SER A 333 27.98 20.04 33.31
N GLY A 334 26.96 20.62 32.68
CA GLY A 334 26.58 22.01 32.93
C GLY A 334 27.54 23.05 32.37
N ASN A 335 28.42 22.67 31.43
CA ASN A 335 29.41 23.57 30.86
C ASN A 335 28.83 24.38 29.69
N LEU A 336 29.36 25.60 29.49
CA LEU A 336 29.02 26.50 28.37
C LEU A 336 30.20 26.59 27.40
N LEU A 337 29.98 26.19 26.16
CA LEU A 337 31.01 26.09 25.13
C LEU A 337 30.70 27.06 23.97
N PHE A 338 31.58 28.03 23.72
CA PHE A 338 31.43 29.02 22.65
C PHE A 338 32.41 28.78 21.49
N ASN A 339 32.17 29.48 20.37
CA ASN A 339 33.08 29.54 19.20
C ASN A 339 33.54 28.16 18.70
N LYS A 340 32.60 27.23 18.52
CA LYS A 340 32.87 25.90 17.93
C LYS A 340 33.76 25.00 18.79
N SER A 341 33.86 25.26 20.10
CA SER A 341 34.57 24.40 21.04
C SER A 341 33.96 22.99 21.09
N ARG A 342 34.82 21.98 21.13
CA ARG A 342 34.43 20.54 21.15
C ARG A 342 34.70 19.91 22.51
N ILE A 343 33.90 18.89 22.85
CA ILE A 343 34.27 17.88 23.86
C ILE A 343 34.66 16.62 23.09
N ALA A 344 35.88 16.14 23.29
CA ALA A 344 36.41 14.94 22.66
C ALA A 344 36.90 13.96 23.73
N ILE A 345 36.23 12.82 23.84
CA ILE A 345 36.63 11.69 24.67
C ILE A 345 37.19 10.61 23.74
N ASN A 346 38.50 10.65 23.48
CA ASN A 346 39.15 9.74 22.54
C ASN A 346 39.59 8.43 23.22
N GLU A 347 39.67 7.36 22.39
CA GLU A 347 40.15 5.99 22.71
C GLU A 347 39.43 5.25 23.85
N TYR A 348 38.91 4.04 23.58
CA TYR A 348 38.31 3.05 24.51
C TYR A 348 38.02 3.59 25.92
N SER A 349 37.13 4.57 26.01
CA SER A 349 36.76 5.22 27.25
C SER A 349 35.46 4.62 27.74
N TYR A 350 35.33 4.44 29.05
CA TYR A 350 34.23 3.67 29.64
C TYR A 350 33.49 4.50 30.68
N ASN A 351 32.17 4.33 30.73
CA ASN A 351 31.29 4.89 31.77
C ASN A 351 31.30 6.43 31.83
N ASN A 352 31.41 7.10 30.69
CA ASN A 352 31.44 8.56 30.68
C ASN A 352 30.04 9.16 30.67
N ILE A 353 29.89 10.28 31.35
CA ILE A 353 28.66 11.04 31.45
C ILE A 353 28.89 12.44 30.90
N VAL A 354 28.20 12.76 29.80
CA VAL A 354 28.17 14.10 29.21
C VAL A 354 26.74 14.61 29.27
N SER A 355 26.45 15.56 30.16
CA SER A 355 25.08 15.99 30.39
C SER A 355 24.88 17.47 30.68
N ASN A 356 23.73 18.03 30.32
CA ASN A 356 23.37 19.44 30.63
C ASN A 356 24.35 20.49 30.07
N ASN A 357 25.19 20.13 29.09
CA ASN A 357 26.13 21.09 28.48
C ASN A 357 25.41 21.88 27.36
N THR A 358 25.83 23.13 27.15
CA THR A 358 25.35 23.96 26.05
C THR A 358 26.50 24.27 25.09
N PHE A 359 26.32 23.91 23.81
CA PHE A 359 27.26 24.11 22.73
C PHE A 359 26.76 25.19 21.76
N TYR A 360 27.52 26.25 21.54
CA TYR A 360 27.30 27.24 20.50
C TYR A 360 28.25 26.99 19.33
N GLY A 361 27.75 26.33 18.28
CA GLY A 361 28.52 25.88 17.11
C GLY A 361 29.48 24.71 17.36
N GLY A 362 29.46 24.11 18.57
CA GLY A 362 30.39 23.06 19.00
C GLY A 362 29.97 21.62 18.66
N THR A 363 30.89 20.67 18.86
CA THR A 363 30.67 19.24 18.60
C THR A 363 30.97 18.37 19.83
N LEU A 364 30.41 17.16 19.85
CA LEU A 364 30.68 16.14 20.87
C LEU A 364 31.16 14.87 20.16
N PHE A 365 32.32 14.38 20.56
CA PHE A 365 32.91 13.15 20.05
C PHE A 365 33.25 12.21 21.20
N ILE A 366 32.77 10.97 21.13
CA ILE A 366 33.02 9.94 22.16
C ILE A 366 33.35 8.61 21.49
N ARG A 367 34.35 7.90 22.03
CA ARG A 367 34.61 6.49 21.70
C ARG A 367 34.56 5.58 22.93
N GLY A 368 34.13 4.33 22.72
CA GLY A 368 34.11 3.29 23.74
C GLY A 368 32.71 2.95 24.27
N ASP A 369 32.68 2.33 25.45
CA ASP A 369 31.50 1.63 25.96
C ASP A 369 30.81 2.36 27.11
N ASN A 370 29.51 2.07 27.27
CA ASN A 370 28.69 2.52 28.40
C ASN A 370 28.69 4.04 28.62
N ASN A 371 28.76 4.81 27.52
CA ASN A 371 28.72 6.26 27.58
C ASN A 371 27.29 6.77 27.59
N LYS A 372 27.03 7.80 28.39
CA LYS A 372 25.72 8.42 28.58
C LYS A 372 25.78 9.89 28.19
N VAL A 373 25.07 10.21 27.10
CA VAL A 373 24.97 11.56 26.54
C VAL A 373 23.53 12.03 26.66
N PHE A 374 23.25 12.92 27.62
CA PHE A 374 21.86 13.32 27.84
C PHE A 374 21.63 14.77 28.25
N ASN A 375 20.47 15.32 27.89
CA ASN A 375 20.06 16.68 28.23
C ASN A 375 21.04 17.78 27.77
N ASN A 376 21.83 17.54 26.72
CA ASN A 376 22.68 18.56 26.12
C ASN A 376 21.91 19.41 25.11
N LEU A 377 22.36 20.64 24.93
CA LEU A 377 21.78 21.63 24.03
C LEU A 377 22.82 22.07 22.99
N PHE A 378 22.53 21.85 21.70
CA PHE A 378 23.37 22.29 20.59
C PHE A 378 22.66 23.38 19.80
N ILE A 379 23.28 24.56 19.72
CA ILE A 379 22.77 25.75 19.03
C ILE A 379 23.71 26.05 17.85
N SER A 380 23.18 26.21 16.64
CA SER A 380 23.98 26.60 15.49
C SER A 380 24.44 28.05 15.58
N ASP A 381 25.67 28.33 15.16
CA ASP A 381 26.18 29.69 14.99
C ASP A 381 25.94 30.24 13.55
N GLY A 382 25.32 29.45 12.68
CA GLY A 382 25.04 29.80 11.28
C GLY A 382 26.12 29.39 10.28
N GLU A 383 27.31 28.96 10.72
CA GLU A 383 28.41 28.53 9.85
C GLU A 383 28.80 27.06 10.03
N VAL A 384 28.73 26.54 11.26
CA VAL A 384 29.06 25.14 11.59
C VAL A 384 27.90 24.52 12.36
N PHE A 385 27.48 23.34 11.91
CA PHE A 385 26.44 22.55 12.56
C PHE A 385 27.11 21.64 13.57
N GLY A 386 26.55 21.58 14.78
CA GLY A 386 27.02 20.64 15.79
C GLY A 386 26.86 19.21 15.30
N GLN A 387 27.53 18.28 15.98
CA GLN A 387 27.33 16.86 15.77
C GLN A 387 27.62 16.12 17.08
N ILE A 388 26.80 15.12 17.40
CA ILE A 388 27.14 14.08 18.37
C ILE A 388 27.64 12.88 17.57
N THR A 389 28.89 12.51 17.78
CA THR A 389 29.52 11.37 17.12
C THR A 389 29.95 10.34 18.15
N LEU A 390 29.40 9.13 18.06
CA LEU A 390 29.84 7.98 18.84
C LEU A 390 30.37 6.88 17.94
N ASN A 391 31.60 6.43 18.18
CA ASN A 391 32.24 5.39 17.38
C ASN A 391 32.79 4.27 18.28
N ASP A 392 32.79 3.05 17.74
CA ASP A 392 33.47 1.87 18.29
C ASP A 392 33.13 1.60 19.77
N GLY A 393 32.05 0.88 20.01
CA GLY A 393 31.69 0.52 21.38
C GLY A 393 30.32 -0.14 21.57
N ASN A 394 29.96 -0.32 22.84
CA ASN A 394 28.82 -1.10 23.27
C ASN A 394 28.05 -0.40 24.41
N PHE A 395 26.73 -0.61 24.49
CA PHE A 395 25.88 -0.13 25.58
C PHE A 395 25.84 1.40 25.75
N ASN A 396 25.83 2.16 24.65
CA ASN A 396 25.79 3.62 24.72
C ASN A 396 24.34 4.16 24.78
N GLU A 397 24.15 5.31 25.44
CA GLU A 397 22.86 5.98 25.57
C GLU A 397 22.95 7.44 25.11
N ILE A 398 22.16 7.83 24.10
CA ILE A 398 22.00 9.21 23.63
C ILE A 398 20.55 9.64 23.85
N LYS A 399 20.28 10.42 24.91
CA LYS A 399 18.90 10.67 25.36
C LYS A 399 18.56 12.13 25.64
N GLU A 400 17.35 12.56 25.28
CA GLU A 400 16.78 13.86 25.71
C GLU A 400 17.58 15.11 25.27
N ASN A 401 18.44 14.98 24.26
CA ASN A 401 19.23 16.08 23.74
C ASN A 401 18.39 16.92 22.76
N ILE A 402 18.62 18.25 22.75
CA ILE A 402 18.03 19.17 21.77
C ILE A 402 19.13 19.74 20.92
N MET A 403 18.96 19.67 19.61
CA MET A 403 20.04 20.04 18.72
C MET A 403 19.63 20.62 17.38
N GLU A 404 20.34 21.69 17.02
CA GLU A 404 20.59 22.09 15.62
C GLU A 404 21.86 21.37 15.10
N ALA A 405 21.91 20.05 15.33
CA ALA A 405 23.05 19.16 15.06
C ALA A 405 22.56 17.81 14.54
N SER A 406 23.47 17.00 13.99
CA SER A 406 23.21 15.59 13.66
C SER A 406 23.67 14.64 14.76
N ILE A 407 23.08 13.43 14.79
CA ILE A 407 23.63 12.29 15.52
C ILE A 407 24.24 11.33 14.49
N SER A 408 25.50 10.97 14.68
CA SER A 408 26.20 9.98 13.85
C SER A 408 26.75 8.88 14.75
N ILE A 409 26.39 7.63 14.46
CA ILE A 409 26.96 6.48 15.14
C ILE A 409 27.59 5.50 14.14
N SER A 410 28.72 4.93 14.53
CA SER A 410 29.41 3.94 13.71
C SER A 410 30.05 2.82 14.53
N ASN A 411 29.96 1.59 14.03
CA ASN A 411 30.50 0.39 14.68
C ASN A 411 30.04 0.23 16.14
N LEU A 412 28.77 0.54 16.43
CA LEU A 412 28.21 0.41 17.77
C LEU A 412 27.34 -0.85 17.91
N THR A 413 27.26 -1.34 19.14
CA THR A 413 26.34 -2.40 19.56
C THR A 413 25.51 -1.99 20.78
N ASN A 414 24.30 -2.55 20.93
CA ASN A 414 23.40 -2.33 22.07
C ASN A 414 23.22 -0.84 22.45
N THR A 415 23.00 0.03 21.47
CA THR A 415 22.97 1.48 21.69
C THR A 415 21.55 2.05 21.55
N PHE A 416 21.21 2.98 22.45
CA PHE A 416 19.88 3.58 22.56
C PHE A 416 19.93 5.07 22.19
N ILE A 417 19.17 5.46 21.17
CA ILE A 417 18.98 6.85 20.75
C ILE A 417 17.52 7.22 21.02
N GLU A 418 17.25 7.90 22.13
CA GLU A 418 15.87 8.07 22.62
C GLU A 418 15.50 9.51 22.99
N ASN A 419 14.27 9.92 22.70
CA ASN A 419 13.73 11.21 23.17
C ASN A 419 14.53 12.46 22.71
N ASN A 420 15.30 12.38 21.62
CA ASN A 420 16.06 13.52 21.12
C ASN A 420 15.21 14.39 20.17
N ILE A 421 15.52 15.68 20.12
CA ILE A 421 14.91 16.63 19.18
C ILE A 421 16.01 17.18 18.28
N ILE A 422 15.93 16.85 16.99
CA ILE A 422 16.89 17.23 15.96
C ILE A 422 16.19 18.14 14.96
N SER A 423 16.75 19.33 14.71
CA SER A 423 16.13 20.25 13.77
C SER A 423 17.05 21.21 13.04
N SER A 424 16.52 21.88 12.02
CA SER A 424 17.15 23.06 11.39
C SER A 424 18.54 22.81 10.80
N LEU A 425 18.76 21.63 10.22
CA LEU A 425 20.02 21.28 9.57
C LEU A 425 20.04 21.78 8.11
N ALA A 426 21.01 22.64 7.78
CA ALA A 426 21.23 23.18 6.43
C ALA A 426 22.50 22.67 5.73
N VAL A 427 23.04 21.56 6.22
CA VAL A 427 24.20 20.85 5.69
C VAL A 427 23.83 19.44 5.22
N TYR A 428 24.70 18.85 4.40
CA TYR A 428 24.62 17.47 3.94
C TYR A 428 24.93 16.49 5.08
N GLN A 429 24.03 16.43 6.06
CA GLN A 429 24.07 15.48 7.16
C GLN A 429 22.64 15.00 7.41
N ASP A 430 22.51 13.70 7.65
CA ASP A 430 21.24 13.13 8.08
C ASP A 430 20.92 13.56 9.52
N GLY A 431 19.65 13.56 9.90
CA GLY A 431 19.27 13.82 11.30
C GLY A 431 19.91 12.80 12.23
N ILE A 432 19.72 11.51 11.92
CA ILE A 432 20.40 10.38 12.55
C ILE A 432 21.05 9.51 11.47
N SER A 433 22.35 9.24 11.59
CA SER A 433 23.09 8.33 10.72
C SER A 433 23.62 7.13 11.51
N ILE A 434 23.37 5.93 11.00
CA ILE A 434 23.79 4.65 11.60
C ILE A 434 24.57 3.86 10.56
N PHE A 435 25.83 3.53 10.88
CA PHE A 435 26.72 2.79 9.98
C PHE A 435 27.39 1.61 10.68
N GLY A 436 27.45 0.45 10.02
CA GLY A 436 28.21 -0.71 10.52
C GLY A 436 27.81 -1.19 11.93
N SER A 437 26.56 -0.94 12.35
CA SER A 437 26.13 -1.08 13.74
C SER A 437 25.07 -2.16 13.89
N SER A 438 24.88 -2.67 15.11
CA SER A 438 23.83 -3.64 15.37
C SER A 438 23.18 -3.52 16.74
N TYR A 439 21.97 -4.05 16.90
CA TYR A 439 21.19 -3.94 18.15
C TYR A 439 21.03 -2.48 18.56
N ILE A 440 20.51 -1.65 17.64
CA ILE A 440 20.31 -0.22 17.87
C ILE A 440 18.83 0.06 18.01
N THR A 441 18.46 0.79 19.07
CA THR A 441 17.09 1.28 19.26
C THR A 441 17.05 2.78 19.04
N VAL A 442 16.28 3.22 18.06
CA VAL A 442 15.96 4.62 17.77
C VAL A 442 14.50 4.85 18.15
N LYS A 443 14.26 5.47 19.31
CA LYS A 443 12.90 5.55 19.87
C LYS A 443 12.45 6.95 20.28
N ASN A 444 11.22 7.31 19.93
CA ASN A 444 10.58 8.55 20.39
C ASN A 444 11.40 9.82 20.08
N ASN A 445 12.12 9.85 18.96
CA ASN A 445 12.86 11.03 18.52
C ASN A 445 11.98 11.90 17.63
N THR A 446 12.17 13.22 17.71
CA THR A 446 11.57 14.19 16.79
C THR A 446 12.64 14.75 15.86
N ILE A 447 12.53 14.49 14.56
CA ILE A 447 13.49 14.92 13.54
C ILE A 447 12.75 15.80 12.54
N HIS A 448 13.11 17.09 12.46
CA HIS A 448 12.37 17.98 11.58
C HIS A 448 13.17 19.09 10.89
N HIS A 449 12.73 19.52 9.70
CA HIS A 449 13.37 20.62 8.97
C HIS A 449 14.84 20.33 8.66
N ILE A 450 15.11 19.16 8.09
CA ILE A 450 16.42 18.74 7.60
C ILE A 450 16.44 19.04 6.10
N THR A 451 17.26 19.99 5.64
CA THR A 451 17.08 20.54 4.28
C THR A 451 17.97 19.88 3.21
N LYS A 452 19.06 19.21 3.59
CA LYS A 452 20.03 18.61 2.64
C LYS A 452 20.42 17.16 2.93
N GLY A 453 19.97 16.59 4.05
CA GLY A 453 20.14 15.18 4.40
C GLY A 453 18.81 14.50 4.66
N ASN A 454 18.87 13.20 4.94
CA ASN A 454 17.69 12.38 5.26
C ASN A 454 17.27 12.56 6.72
N GLY A 455 16.06 12.13 7.07
CA GLY A 455 15.64 12.12 8.47
C GLY A 455 16.48 11.11 9.26
N ILE A 456 16.38 9.84 8.89
CA ILE A 456 17.19 8.74 9.43
C ILE A 456 17.84 7.99 8.27
N SER A 457 19.13 7.66 8.39
CA SER A 457 19.86 6.87 7.41
C SER A 457 20.54 5.69 8.10
N VAL A 458 20.32 4.48 7.57
CA VAL A 458 20.91 3.25 8.07
C VAL A 458 21.62 2.52 6.94
N SER A 459 22.90 2.23 7.16
CA SER A 459 23.77 1.61 6.17
C SER A 459 24.59 0.47 6.80
N GLU A 460 24.69 -0.65 6.10
CA GLU A 460 25.53 -1.79 6.49
C GLU A 460 25.29 -2.24 7.95
N SER A 461 24.04 -2.19 8.40
CA SER A 461 23.66 -2.40 9.80
C SER A 461 22.55 -3.45 9.93
N PHE A 462 22.43 -4.08 11.09
CA PHE A 462 21.46 -5.15 11.32
C PHE A 462 20.87 -5.14 12.72
N GLU A 463 19.67 -5.67 12.92
CA GLU A 463 18.95 -5.62 14.23
C GLU A 463 18.74 -4.18 14.69
N ILE A 464 17.98 -3.41 13.90
CA ILE A 464 17.70 -2.00 14.16
C ILE A 464 16.20 -1.80 14.38
N ASP A 465 15.85 -1.24 15.53
CA ASP A 465 14.48 -0.92 15.90
C ASP A 465 14.26 0.60 15.83
N MET A 466 13.37 1.06 14.96
CA MET A 466 12.90 2.44 14.85
C MET A 466 11.45 2.52 15.31
N ILE A 467 11.23 3.05 16.52
CA ILE A 467 9.93 2.96 17.20
C ILE A 467 9.44 4.35 17.63
N ASP A 468 8.18 4.67 17.35
CA ASP A 468 7.51 5.90 17.83
C ASP A 468 8.22 7.23 17.42
N ASN A 469 8.97 7.28 16.31
CA ASN A 469 9.65 8.50 15.89
C ASN A 469 8.75 9.40 15.03
N SER A 470 8.93 10.71 15.16
CA SER A 470 8.27 11.74 14.35
C SER A 470 9.28 12.40 13.41
N ILE A 471 9.15 12.16 12.10
CA ILE A 471 10.09 12.59 11.05
C ILE A 471 9.33 13.48 10.06
N GLY A 472 9.70 14.77 9.97
CA GLY A 472 8.91 15.75 9.23
C GLY A 472 9.71 16.83 8.50
N PHE A 473 9.24 17.28 7.34
CA PHE A 473 9.87 18.39 6.59
C PHE A 473 11.32 18.07 6.23
N ILE A 474 11.49 17.07 5.37
CA ILE A 474 12.80 16.52 4.99
C ILE A 474 13.07 16.84 3.53
N GLY A 475 14.25 17.39 3.27
CA GLY A 475 14.70 17.89 1.98
C GLY A 475 14.02 19.21 1.56
N THR A 476 14.40 19.68 0.38
CA THR A 476 13.75 20.79 -0.33
C THR A 476 13.41 20.35 -1.75
N GLU A 477 12.74 21.21 -2.53
CA GLU A 477 12.50 20.94 -3.95
C GLU A 477 13.80 20.87 -4.76
N SER A 478 14.82 21.67 -4.40
CA SER A 478 16.13 21.64 -5.07
C SER A 478 17.01 20.47 -4.62
N ASP A 479 16.78 19.99 -3.39
CA ASP A 479 17.51 18.89 -2.76
C ASP A 479 16.52 17.87 -2.18
N PRO A 480 15.89 17.05 -3.03
CA PRO A 480 14.90 16.08 -2.58
C PRO A 480 15.56 15.02 -1.71
N ARG A 481 14.98 14.73 -0.55
CA ARG A 481 15.51 13.77 0.44
C ARG A 481 14.44 12.85 1.03
N GLU A 482 14.90 11.76 1.61
CA GLU A 482 14.09 10.70 2.16
C GLU A 482 13.84 10.90 3.66
N GLY A 483 12.63 10.57 4.13
CA GLY A 483 12.35 10.51 5.57
C GLY A 483 13.24 9.47 6.25
N ILE A 484 13.20 8.23 5.76
CA ILE A 484 14.07 7.13 6.17
C ILE A 484 14.78 6.56 4.94
N ASN A 485 16.09 6.37 5.01
CA ASN A 485 16.89 5.75 3.94
C ASN A 485 17.61 4.50 4.46
N LEU A 486 17.43 3.36 3.78
CA LEU A 486 17.97 2.06 4.18
C LEU A 486 18.87 1.49 3.08
N TYR A 487 20.09 1.08 3.45
CA TYR A 487 21.06 0.55 2.49
C TYR A 487 21.82 -0.66 3.06
N LEU A 488 21.87 -1.77 2.33
CA LEU A 488 22.62 -2.98 2.71
C LEU A 488 22.38 -3.41 4.17
N SER A 489 21.14 -3.35 4.63
CA SER A 489 20.79 -3.56 6.04
C SER A 489 19.74 -4.67 6.19
N SER A 490 19.68 -5.30 7.35
CA SER A 490 18.83 -6.49 7.56
C SER A 490 18.22 -6.56 8.95
N ASN A 491 17.11 -7.27 9.12
CA ASN A 491 16.44 -7.44 10.42
C ASN A 491 16.08 -6.08 11.02
N LEU A 492 15.20 -5.33 10.34
CA LEU A 492 14.82 -3.99 10.74
C LEU A 492 13.35 -3.96 11.17
N SER A 493 13.06 -3.28 12.28
CA SER A 493 11.70 -3.04 12.76
C SER A 493 11.39 -1.55 12.69
N ILE A 494 10.48 -1.14 11.81
CA ILE A 494 10.04 0.25 11.68
C ILE A 494 8.58 0.29 12.14
N ILE A 495 8.35 0.70 13.38
CA ILE A 495 7.06 0.53 14.07
C ILE A 495 6.55 1.88 14.62
N ASN A 496 5.25 2.17 14.41
CA ASN A 496 4.57 3.34 14.99
C ASN A 496 5.21 4.71 14.68
N ASN A 497 5.92 4.85 13.56
CA ASN A 497 6.54 6.13 13.19
C ASN A 497 5.57 7.02 12.39
N GLU A 498 5.68 8.33 12.59
CA GLU A 498 5.00 9.35 11.80
C GLU A 498 6.02 9.98 10.83
N ILE A 499 5.82 9.80 9.51
CA ILE A 499 6.73 10.27 8.47
C ILE A 499 5.98 11.22 7.54
N SER A 500 6.46 12.46 7.43
CA SER A 500 5.70 13.50 6.75
C SER A 500 6.51 14.54 6.00
N ASN A 501 5.88 15.13 4.97
CA ASN A 501 6.44 16.27 4.24
C ASN A 501 7.89 16.02 3.78
N ALA A 502 8.21 14.77 3.40
CA ALA A 502 9.48 14.45 2.77
C ALA A 502 9.38 14.80 1.28
N THR A 503 10.38 15.51 0.77
CA THR A 503 10.37 16.03 -0.60
C THR A 503 10.71 14.99 -1.66
N ARG A 504 11.13 13.78 -1.26
CA ARG A 504 11.31 12.63 -2.15
C ARG A 504 10.47 11.43 -1.73
N MET A 505 10.99 10.54 -0.91
CA MET A 505 10.28 9.38 -0.40
C MET A 505 10.04 9.47 1.10
N GLY A 506 8.95 8.89 1.58
CA GLY A 506 8.73 8.69 3.01
C GLY A 506 9.80 7.73 3.55
N MET A 507 9.96 6.59 2.86
CA MET A 507 11.07 5.67 3.09
C MET A 507 11.58 5.07 1.78
N ALA A 508 12.90 5.00 1.63
CA ALA A 508 13.56 4.34 0.51
C ALA A 508 14.49 3.24 0.99
N SER A 509 14.65 2.21 0.16
CA SER A 509 15.48 1.05 0.50
C SER A 509 16.17 0.44 -0.71
N TYR A 510 17.43 0.03 -0.51
CA TYR A 510 18.17 -0.77 -1.49
C TYR A 510 18.94 -1.92 -0.82
N LYS A 511 18.78 -3.14 -1.34
CA LYS A 511 19.41 -4.38 -0.83
C LYS A 511 19.15 -4.60 0.66
N THR A 512 17.92 -4.34 1.09
CA THR A 512 17.45 -4.60 2.45
C THR A 512 16.68 -5.92 2.50
N ASN A 513 16.80 -6.66 3.60
CA ASN A 513 16.07 -7.90 3.80
C ASN A 513 15.49 -8.01 5.21
N SER A 514 14.46 -8.85 5.36
CA SER A 514 13.87 -9.18 6.67
C SER A 514 13.45 -7.94 7.45
N THR A 515 12.64 -7.09 6.82
CA THR A 515 12.22 -5.80 7.40
C THR A 515 10.72 -5.79 7.65
N THR A 516 10.32 -5.42 8.86
CA THR A 516 8.92 -5.23 9.25
C THR A 516 8.62 -3.74 9.32
N ILE A 517 7.60 -3.30 8.59
CA ILE A 517 7.10 -1.93 8.55
C ILE A 517 5.66 -1.99 9.04
N GLU A 518 5.44 -1.59 10.29
CA GLU A 518 4.17 -1.80 10.97
C GLU A 518 3.61 -0.53 11.64
N ASN A 519 2.30 -0.28 11.51
CA ASN A 519 1.58 0.78 12.21
C ASN A 519 2.16 2.20 11.99
N ASN A 520 2.84 2.44 10.88
CA ASN A 520 3.40 3.76 10.56
C ASN A 520 2.37 4.62 9.82
N PHE A 521 2.50 5.94 9.96
CA PHE A 521 1.69 6.92 9.25
C PHE A 521 2.55 7.76 8.31
N PHE A 522 2.31 7.62 7.00
CA PHE A 522 2.96 8.38 5.94
C PHE A 522 1.99 9.43 5.40
N TYR A 523 2.33 10.71 5.49
CA TYR A 523 1.45 11.76 4.96
C TYR A 523 2.16 12.92 4.26
N ASN A 524 1.53 13.43 3.21
CA ASN A 524 2.05 14.55 2.39
C ASN A 524 3.47 14.28 1.86
N ILE A 525 3.66 13.21 1.11
CA ILE A 525 4.97 12.84 0.55
C ILE A 525 4.99 13.16 -0.94
N SER A 526 6.10 13.76 -1.42
CA SER A 526 6.17 14.32 -2.77
C SER A 526 6.30 13.30 -3.90
N LEU A 527 6.83 12.11 -3.64
CA LEU A 527 6.95 11.05 -4.64
C LEU A 527 6.36 9.75 -4.09
N TYR A 528 7.16 8.93 -3.44
CA TYR A 528 6.76 7.60 -2.96
C TYR A 528 6.59 7.57 -1.45
N GLY A 529 5.48 7.02 -0.95
CA GLY A 529 5.38 6.68 0.48
C GLY A 529 6.50 5.71 0.86
N LEU A 530 6.54 4.55 0.19
CA LEU A 530 7.61 3.55 0.23
C LEU A 530 8.17 3.31 -1.17
N HIS A 531 9.50 3.28 -1.30
CA HIS A 531 10.18 2.86 -2.54
C HIS A 531 11.25 1.80 -2.26
N PHE A 532 10.91 0.54 -2.55
CA PHE A 532 11.67 -0.67 -2.23
C PHE A 532 11.87 -1.49 -3.52
N PRO A 533 12.61 -1.00 -4.53
CA PRO A 533 12.84 -1.72 -5.78
C PRO A 533 13.64 -3.02 -5.54
N ALA A 534 13.61 -3.96 -6.48
CA ALA A 534 14.47 -5.14 -6.40
C ALA A 534 15.96 -4.72 -6.31
N PRO A 535 16.83 -5.42 -5.54
CA PRO A 535 16.59 -6.69 -4.86
C PRO A 535 16.34 -6.55 -3.35
N ASN A 536 15.09 -6.29 -2.94
CA ASN A 536 14.63 -6.34 -1.55
C ASN A 536 13.81 -7.62 -1.32
N TYR A 537 13.94 -8.28 -0.17
CA TYR A 537 13.30 -9.59 0.07
C TYR A 537 12.78 -9.73 1.49
N ASN A 538 11.74 -10.54 1.68
CA ASN A 538 11.15 -10.82 2.99
C ASN A 538 10.70 -9.54 3.72
N ILE A 539 10.05 -8.60 3.00
CA ILE A 539 9.54 -7.35 3.57
C ILE A 539 8.08 -7.55 3.97
N ILE A 540 7.74 -7.21 5.21
CA ILE A 540 6.38 -7.22 5.73
C ILE A 540 5.92 -5.78 5.91
N ILE A 541 4.89 -5.36 5.18
CA ILE A 541 4.27 -4.04 5.27
C ILE A 541 2.85 -4.23 5.81
N GLN A 542 2.62 -3.90 7.08
CA GLN A 542 1.32 -4.14 7.70
C GLN A 542 0.75 -3.00 8.54
N ASN A 543 -0.57 -2.86 8.53
CA ASN A 543 -1.29 -1.87 9.35
C ASN A 543 -0.82 -0.41 9.19
N ASN A 544 -0.16 -0.06 8.08
CA ASN A 544 0.30 1.31 7.84
C ASN A 544 -0.81 2.15 7.20
N THR A 545 -0.75 3.46 7.41
CA THR A 545 -1.62 4.42 6.72
C THR A 545 -0.80 5.31 5.80
N PHE A 546 -1.22 5.41 4.53
CA PHE A 546 -0.65 6.29 3.51
C PHE A 546 -1.72 7.29 3.08
N GLU A 547 -1.43 8.59 3.23
CA GLU A 547 -2.37 9.65 2.92
C GLU A 547 -1.73 10.82 2.17
N ASN A 548 -2.37 11.30 1.10
CA ASN A 548 -1.89 12.45 0.31
C ASN A 548 -0.49 12.22 -0.29
N MET A 549 -0.33 11.13 -1.04
CA MET A 549 0.88 10.87 -1.80
C MET A 549 0.80 11.59 -3.15
N LEU A 550 1.80 12.39 -3.51
CA LEU A 550 1.81 13.13 -4.77
C LEU A 550 2.19 12.28 -6.00
N ASP A 551 2.68 11.06 -5.79
CA ASP A 551 2.82 10.03 -6.83
C ASP A 551 2.22 8.71 -6.32
N ARG A 552 3.05 7.73 -5.89
CA ARG A 552 2.61 6.39 -5.47
C ARG A 552 2.71 6.18 -3.96
N ALA A 553 1.85 5.36 -3.36
CA ALA A 553 1.98 5.04 -1.93
C ALA A 553 3.03 3.97 -1.65
N ILE A 554 2.92 2.81 -2.27
CA ILE A 554 3.84 1.69 -2.07
C ILE A 554 4.38 1.27 -3.42
N ASP A 555 5.69 1.32 -3.60
CA ASP A 555 6.40 0.74 -4.73
C ASP A 555 7.39 -0.31 -4.21
N ILE A 556 7.13 -1.58 -4.51
CA ILE A 556 7.89 -2.69 -3.92
C ILE A 556 8.16 -3.80 -4.93
N GLY A 557 9.44 -4.16 -5.05
CA GLY A 557 9.94 -5.25 -5.88
C GLY A 557 10.66 -6.34 -5.07
N GLY A 558 10.97 -7.44 -5.75
CA GLY A 558 11.66 -8.59 -5.17
C GLY A 558 10.70 -9.65 -4.60
N THR A 559 11.23 -10.65 -3.89
CA THR A 559 10.48 -11.87 -3.56
C THR A 559 10.09 -11.98 -2.09
N ASN A 560 9.01 -12.72 -1.81
CA ASN A 560 8.48 -13.03 -0.48
C ASN A 560 8.01 -11.80 0.32
N ASN A 561 7.40 -10.83 -0.36
CA ASN A 561 6.90 -9.63 0.30
C ASN A 561 5.41 -9.80 0.69
N ILE A 562 5.02 -9.33 1.87
CA ILE A 562 3.64 -9.39 2.37
C ILE A 562 3.16 -7.96 2.63
N ILE A 563 2.06 -7.58 1.98
CA ILE A 563 1.43 -6.26 2.11
C ILE A 563 0.01 -6.48 2.62
N GLN A 564 -0.23 -6.19 3.90
CA GLN A 564 -1.52 -6.53 4.52
C GLN A 564 -2.09 -5.49 5.48
N TYR A 565 -3.41 -5.38 5.53
CA TYR A 565 -4.12 -4.49 6.48
C TYR A 565 -3.73 -3.00 6.38
N ASN A 566 -3.13 -2.56 5.27
CA ASN A 566 -2.77 -1.16 5.09
C ASN A 566 -3.98 -0.34 4.61
N THR A 567 -4.01 0.94 5.00
CA THR A 567 -4.97 1.93 4.51
C THR A 567 -4.26 2.92 3.59
N ILE A 568 -4.65 2.99 2.32
CA ILE A 568 -4.07 3.90 1.32
C ILE A 568 -5.19 4.81 0.81
N LYS A 569 -5.01 6.13 0.94
CA LYS A 569 -6.00 7.12 0.48
C LYS A 569 -5.37 8.36 -0.14
N HIS A 570 -6.09 8.96 -1.09
CA HIS A 570 -5.73 10.25 -1.70
C HIS A 570 -4.33 10.23 -2.34
N CYS A 571 -4.04 9.21 -3.13
CA CYS A 571 -2.78 9.12 -3.89
C CYS A 571 -3.02 9.60 -5.32
N LYS A 572 -2.08 10.39 -5.86
CA LYS A 572 -2.27 11.02 -7.18
C LYS A 572 -2.09 10.03 -8.34
N ASP A 573 -1.19 9.06 -8.24
CA ASP A 573 -0.96 8.05 -9.27
C ASP A 573 -1.42 6.68 -8.79
N CYS A 574 -0.53 5.80 -8.32
CA CYS A 574 -0.89 4.43 -7.94
C CYS A 574 -0.96 4.22 -6.41
N GLY A 575 -1.81 3.31 -5.97
CA GLY A 575 -1.83 2.85 -4.58
C GLY A 575 -0.63 1.96 -4.29
N ILE A 576 -0.70 0.72 -4.78
CA ILE A 576 0.39 -0.27 -4.67
C ILE A 576 0.92 -0.58 -6.07
N THR A 577 2.22 -0.52 -6.26
CA THR A 577 2.90 -0.82 -7.51
C THR A 577 3.95 -1.92 -7.33
N LEU A 578 3.97 -2.86 -8.28
CA LEU A 578 4.91 -3.96 -8.37
C LEU A 578 5.75 -3.80 -9.66
N PRO A 579 6.95 -3.21 -9.61
CA PRO A 579 7.69 -2.79 -10.79
C PRO A 579 8.54 -3.91 -11.44
N SER A 580 8.65 -5.11 -10.87
CA SER A 580 9.48 -6.22 -11.39
C SER A 580 9.08 -7.53 -10.72
N PHE A 581 9.55 -8.69 -11.24
CA PHE A 581 9.41 -10.07 -10.71
C PHE A 581 9.14 -10.16 -9.19
N SER A 582 7.88 -10.00 -8.81
CA SER A 582 7.48 -9.92 -7.41
C SER A 582 6.64 -11.12 -7.04
N PHE A 583 7.10 -11.84 -6.01
CA PHE A 583 6.37 -12.92 -5.36
C PHE A 583 5.78 -12.32 -4.09
N SER A 584 4.57 -11.78 -4.22
CA SER A 584 3.99 -10.95 -3.17
C SER A 584 2.57 -11.39 -2.83
N LYS A 585 2.19 -11.15 -1.57
CA LYS A 585 0.79 -11.26 -1.14
C LYS A 585 0.25 -9.88 -0.80
N ILE A 586 -0.86 -9.50 -1.39
CA ILE A 586 -1.56 -8.24 -1.15
C ILE A 586 -2.94 -8.57 -0.58
N ILE A 587 -3.06 -8.48 0.74
CA ILE A 587 -4.20 -9.06 1.47
C ILE A 587 -4.84 -8.10 2.45
N ASN A 588 -6.17 -8.02 2.51
CA ASN A 588 -6.88 -7.24 3.54
C ASN A 588 -6.58 -5.73 3.54
N ASN A 589 -6.13 -5.14 2.43
CA ASN A 589 -5.85 -3.70 2.37
C ASN A 589 -7.11 -2.90 2.02
N THR A 590 -7.19 -1.66 2.50
CA THR A 590 -8.20 -0.67 2.13
C THR A 590 -7.55 0.40 1.26
N ILE A 591 -7.93 0.49 -0.02
CA ILE A 591 -7.35 1.40 -0.99
C ILE A 591 -8.46 2.25 -1.59
N LYS A 592 -8.38 3.58 -1.45
CA LYS A 592 -9.45 4.46 -1.94
C LYS A 592 -8.95 5.80 -2.46
N ASP A 593 -9.73 6.42 -3.33
CA ASP A 593 -9.47 7.77 -3.83
C ASP A 593 -8.08 7.88 -4.49
N ILE A 594 -7.82 7.02 -5.47
CA ILE A 594 -6.54 6.89 -6.17
C ILE A 594 -6.66 7.45 -7.59
N GLY A 595 -5.78 8.37 -7.98
CA GLY A 595 -5.86 9.02 -9.29
C GLY A 595 -5.57 8.08 -10.48
N GLY A 596 -4.80 7.02 -10.27
CA GLY A 596 -4.47 5.97 -11.23
C GLY A 596 -5.00 4.59 -10.80
N SER A 597 -4.16 3.55 -10.90
CA SER A 597 -4.53 2.19 -10.48
C SER A 597 -4.39 2.01 -8.98
N ALA A 598 -5.40 1.40 -8.34
CA ALA A 598 -5.29 1.07 -6.92
C ALA A 598 -4.18 0.04 -6.66
N ILE A 599 -4.09 -0.99 -7.51
CA ILE A 599 -2.97 -1.94 -7.54
C ILE A 599 -2.50 -2.09 -9.00
N SER A 600 -1.19 -1.95 -9.24
CA SER A 600 -0.59 -2.15 -10.55
C SER A 600 0.64 -3.04 -10.54
N SER A 601 0.88 -3.76 -11.65
CA SER A 601 2.15 -4.42 -11.93
C SER A 601 2.70 -4.00 -13.29
N TYR A 602 4.03 -3.87 -13.36
CA TYR A 602 4.77 -3.58 -14.60
C TYR A 602 5.89 -4.61 -14.76
N TRP A 603 6.14 -5.07 -15.99
CA TRP A 603 7.21 -6.01 -16.36
C TRP A 603 7.12 -7.43 -15.77
N GLY A 604 5.89 -7.90 -15.52
CA GLY A 604 5.58 -9.31 -15.22
C GLY A 604 5.88 -9.78 -13.79
N CYS A 605 4.83 -10.05 -13.02
CA CYS A 605 4.89 -10.68 -11.70
C CYS A 605 4.55 -12.17 -11.78
N LEU A 606 5.07 -12.96 -10.84
CA LEU A 606 4.79 -14.40 -10.70
C LEU A 606 4.28 -14.71 -9.29
N ASN A 607 3.37 -15.66 -9.16
CA ASN A 607 2.84 -16.13 -7.87
C ASN A 607 2.29 -14.97 -7.00
N LEU A 608 1.43 -14.16 -7.60
CA LEU A 608 0.84 -12.99 -6.95
C LEU A 608 -0.55 -13.33 -6.42
N GLU A 609 -0.73 -13.19 -5.10
CA GLU A 609 -2.02 -13.35 -4.44
C GLU A 609 -2.59 -11.97 -4.06
N ILE A 610 -3.73 -11.60 -4.63
CA ILE A 610 -4.48 -10.37 -4.30
C ILE A 610 -5.81 -10.79 -3.71
N ALA A 611 -5.97 -10.71 -2.38
CA ALA A 611 -7.15 -11.23 -1.72
C ALA A 611 -7.77 -10.32 -0.65
N ASN A 612 -9.10 -10.31 -0.59
CA ASN A 612 -9.86 -9.62 0.46
C ASN A 612 -9.52 -8.12 0.61
N ASN A 613 -9.14 -7.44 -0.48
CA ASN A 613 -8.91 -6.00 -0.47
C ASN A 613 -10.21 -5.26 -0.75
N PHE A 614 -10.38 -4.09 -0.12
CA PHE A 614 -11.45 -3.14 -0.41
C PHE A 614 -10.88 -2.00 -1.25
N ILE A 615 -11.35 -1.87 -2.49
CA ILE A 615 -10.88 -0.87 -3.45
C ILE A 615 -12.05 0.01 -3.89
N SER A 616 -11.88 1.34 -3.81
CA SER A 616 -12.91 2.26 -4.29
C SER A 616 -12.38 3.56 -4.88
N ASN A 617 -13.19 4.23 -5.72
CA ASN A 617 -12.93 5.57 -6.24
C ASN A 617 -11.52 5.70 -6.86
N SER A 618 -11.21 4.83 -7.83
CA SER A 618 -9.91 4.82 -8.51
C SER A 618 -10.07 4.85 -10.02
N SER A 619 -9.05 5.22 -10.79
CA SER A 619 -9.14 5.16 -12.26
C SER A 619 -9.24 3.72 -12.76
N TYR A 620 -8.40 2.84 -12.21
CA TYR A 620 -8.46 1.38 -12.39
C TYR A 620 -8.44 0.72 -11.00
N GLY A 621 -9.11 -0.43 -10.86
CA GLY A 621 -9.01 -1.24 -9.65
C GLY A 621 -7.66 -1.97 -9.63
N LEU A 622 -7.58 -3.07 -10.38
CA LEU A 622 -6.35 -3.83 -10.61
C LEU A 622 -5.92 -3.64 -12.07
N GLY A 623 -4.68 -3.20 -12.30
CA GLY A 623 -4.08 -3.11 -13.63
C GLY A 623 -2.80 -3.94 -13.70
N LEU A 624 -2.91 -5.17 -14.20
CA LEU A 624 -1.82 -6.15 -14.17
C LEU A 624 -1.32 -6.44 -15.59
N SER A 625 -0.03 -6.25 -15.81
CA SER A 625 0.57 -6.48 -17.13
C SER A 625 1.59 -7.61 -17.09
N ASP A 626 1.53 -8.48 -18.10
CA ASP A 626 2.48 -9.57 -18.37
C ASP A 626 2.76 -10.50 -17.16
N SER A 627 1.76 -10.66 -16.28
CA SER A 627 1.90 -11.39 -15.00
C SER A 627 1.21 -12.77 -15.07
N LEU A 628 1.81 -13.80 -14.44
CA LEU A 628 1.35 -15.19 -14.46
C LEU A 628 1.25 -15.77 -13.04
N ASP A 629 0.56 -16.92 -12.89
CA ASP A 629 0.27 -17.55 -11.60
C ASP A 629 -0.41 -16.57 -10.63
N LEU A 630 -1.54 -16.02 -11.08
CA LEU A 630 -2.31 -14.99 -10.39
C LEU A 630 -3.50 -15.59 -9.65
N ILE A 631 -3.68 -15.21 -8.39
CA ILE A 631 -4.89 -15.52 -7.62
C ILE A 631 -5.51 -14.21 -7.15
N ILE A 632 -6.65 -13.84 -7.72
CA ILE A 632 -7.41 -12.64 -7.39
C ILE A 632 -8.75 -13.06 -6.77
N GLN A 633 -8.87 -12.96 -5.46
CA GLN A 633 -10.01 -13.56 -4.76
C GLN A 633 -10.64 -12.70 -3.67
N LYS A 634 -11.97 -12.73 -3.54
CA LYS A 634 -12.70 -12.11 -2.43
C LYS A 634 -12.49 -10.59 -2.30
N ASN A 635 -12.05 -9.91 -3.34
CA ASN A 635 -11.88 -8.45 -3.31
C ASN A 635 -13.24 -7.77 -3.55
N THR A 636 -13.47 -6.65 -2.87
CA THR A 636 -14.59 -5.75 -3.14
C THR A 636 -14.05 -4.54 -3.88
N ILE A 637 -14.45 -4.36 -5.14
CA ILE A 637 -13.96 -3.29 -6.02
C ILE A 637 -15.18 -2.50 -6.54
N THR A 638 -15.27 -1.22 -6.19
CA THR A 638 -16.45 -0.39 -6.52
C THR A 638 -16.09 1.01 -6.96
N ASN A 639 -16.93 1.66 -7.76
CA ASN A 639 -16.75 3.05 -8.19
C ASN A 639 -15.39 3.28 -8.87
N ILE A 640 -15.08 2.44 -9.86
CA ILE A 640 -13.86 2.56 -10.65
C ILE A 640 -14.20 3.29 -11.94
N LEU A 641 -13.35 4.22 -12.38
CA LEU A 641 -13.64 5.03 -13.56
C LEU A 641 -13.70 4.16 -14.83
N ASP A 642 -12.75 3.24 -14.99
CA ASP A 642 -12.59 2.43 -16.19
C ASP A 642 -12.82 0.93 -15.91
N VAL A 643 -11.78 0.16 -15.60
CA VAL A 643 -11.88 -1.29 -15.42
C VAL A 643 -11.59 -1.70 -13.98
N SER A 644 -12.47 -2.52 -13.39
CA SER A 644 -12.28 -3.07 -12.04
C SER A 644 -11.08 -4.03 -11.98
N ILE A 645 -10.99 -5.01 -12.88
CA ILE A 645 -9.84 -5.91 -13.03
C ILE A 645 -9.40 -5.92 -14.50
N TYR A 646 -8.22 -5.38 -14.79
CA TYR A 646 -7.63 -5.34 -16.12
C TYR A 646 -6.34 -6.15 -16.16
N ILE A 647 -6.29 -7.15 -17.03
CA ILE A 647 -5.09 -7.98 -17.26
C ILE A 647 -4.70 -7.90 -18.73
N SER A 648 -3.44 -7.56 -19.02
CA SER A 648 -2.97 -7.40 -20.39
C SER A 648 -1.66 -8.14 -20.66
N PHE A 649 -1.55 -8.77 -21.83
CA PHE A 649 -0.31 -9.37 -22.34
C PHE A 649 0.17 -8.61 -23.58
N THR A 650 1.31 -7.93 -23.46
CA THR A 650 1.82 -7.03 -24.52
C THR A 650 2.93 -7.66 -25.36
N GLY A 651 3.56 -8.74 -24.88
CA GLY A 651 4.50 -9.55 -25.68
C GLY A 651 5.89 -8.96 -25.83
N ASP A 652 6.08 -7.75 -25.32
CA ASP A 652 7.35 -7.04 -25.32
C ASP A 652 8.38 -7.67 -24.36
N TYR A 653 7.94 -8.48 -23.40
CA TYR A 653 8.81 -9.19 -22.48
C TYR A 653 8.84 -10.70 -22.75
N GLN A 654 10.03 -11.24 -22.93
CA GLN A 654 10.24 -12.66 -23.18
C GLN A 654 9.78 -13.50 -21.98
N ILE A 655 8.56 -14.03 -22.08
CA ILE A 655 8.01 -15.01 -21.12
C ILE A 655 8.90 -16.27 -21.00
N ASN A 656 9.83 -16.47 -21.94
CA ASN A 656 10.80 -17.56 -21.98
C ASN A 656 11.77 -17.67 -20.78
N TYR A 657 11.78 -16.69 -19.86
CA TYR A 657 12.54 -16.78 -18.60
C TYR A 657 11.70 -17.26 -17.40
N PHE A 658 10.40 -17.47 -17.57
CA PHE A 658 9.50 -17.86 -16.47
C PHE A 658 9.43 -19.39 -16.33
N ASN A 659 9.98 -19.90 -15.23
CA ASN A 659 9.59 -21.20 -14.70
C ASN A 659 8.29 -21.00 -13.89
N SER A 660 7.18 -20.76 -14.57
CA SER A 660 5.85 -20.78 -13.95
C SER A 660 5.53 -22.20 -13.47
N GLU A 661 4.92 -22.33 -12.29
CA GLU A 661 4.53 -23.64 -11.76
C GLU A 661 3.26 -24.16 -12.44
N THR A 662 2.35 -23.27 -12.85
CA THR A 662 1.01 -23.66 -13.30
C THR A 662 0.53 -22.98 -14.59
N ASN A 663 1.04 -21.79 -14.92
CA ASN A 663 0.54 -20.89 -15.96
C ASN A 663 -0.97 -20.65 -15.81
N GLN A 664 -1.41 -20.26 -14.61
CA GLN A 664 -2.83 -20.06 -14.31
C GLN A 664 -3.16 -18.63 -13.88
N ILE A 665 -4.37 -18.20 -14.22
CA ILE A 665 -5.02 -17.00 -13.68
C ILE A 665 -6.36 -17.43 -13.10
N ILE A 666 -6.52 -17.18 -11.80
CA ILE A 666 -7.74 -17.49 -11.06
C ILE A 666 -8.34 -16.18 -10.55
N ILE A 667 -9.55 -15.86 -10.99
CA ILE A 667 -10.34 -14.71 -10.54
C ILE A 667 -11.64 -15.22 -9.94
N ASN A 668 -11.75 -15.24 -8.62
CA ASN A 668 -12.92 -15.82 -7.99
C ASN A 668 -13.48 -15.13 -6.76
N ASN A 669 -14.79 -15.28 -6.55
CA ASN A 669 -15.48 -14.74 -5.38
C ASN A 669 -15.30 -13.24 -5.16
N ASN A 670 -15.01 -12.44 -6.19
CA ASN A 670 -14.89 -10.98 -6.08
C ASN A 670 -16.26 -10.31 -6.21
N GLU A 671 -16.44 -9.18 -5.53
CA GLU A 671 -17.60 -8.31 -5.66
C GLU A 671 -17.20 -7.04 -6.42
N LEU A 672 -17.63 -6.95 -7.67
CA LEU A 672 -17.26 -5.88 -8.60
C LEU A 672 -18.50 -5.05 -8.92
N SER A 673 -18.42 -3.73 -8.76
CA SER A 673 -19.55 -2.87 -9.13
C SER A 673 -19.17 -1.47 -9.58
N TYR A 674 -20.07 -0.82 -10.32
CA TYR A 674 -19.97 0.59 -10.70
C TYR A 674 -18.62 0.93 -11.37
N SER A 675 -18.33 0.26 -12.48
CA SER A 675 -17.19 0.58 -13.36
C SER A 675 -17.61 0.59 -14.82
N ARG A 676 -16.74 0.99 -15.75
CA ARG A 676 -17.03 0.76 -17.18
C ARG A 676 -17.05 -0.72 -17.51
N VAL A 677 -16.03 -1.47 -17.10
CA VAL A 677 -15.95 -2.94 -17.25
C VAL A 677 -15.62 -3.59 -15.92
N GLY A 678 -16.23 -4.74 -15.62
CA GLY A 678 -15.93 -5.53 -14.43
C GLY A 678 -14.57 -6.22 -14.54
N ILE A 679 -14.47 -7.22 -15.40
CA ILE A 679 -13.23 -7.97 -15.68
C ILE A 679 -12.91 -7.82 -17.16
N CYS A 680 -11.68 -7.42 -17.49
CA CYS A 680 -11.20 -7.30 -18.85
C CYS A 680 -9.85 -8.00 -19.00
N MET A 681 -9.73 -8.85 -20.00
CA MET A 681 -8.47 -9.47 -20.40
C MET A 681 -8.21 -9.24 -21.88
N CYS A 682 -7.01 -8.75 -22.20
CA CYS A 682 -6.59 -8.50 -23.57
C CYS A 682 -5.23 -9.17 -23.86
N GLY A 683 -5.09 -9.82 -25.02
CA GLY A 683 -3.79 -10.33 -25.46
C GLY A 683 -3.68 -10.47 -26.98
N GLN A 684 -2.79 -9.71 -27.63
CA GLN A 684 -2.49 -9.90 -29.05
C GLN A 684 -1.30 -10.87 -29.22
N ASN A 685 -1.42 -11.94 -30.00
CA ASN A 685 -0.28 -12.64 -30.63
C ASN A 685 0.82 -13.26 -29.73
N ILE A 686 0.54 -13.75 -28.51
CA ILE A 686 1.62 -14.23 -27.61
C ILE A 686 1.23 -15.53 -26.89
N TYR A 687 1.90 -16.64 -27.21
CA TYR A 687 2.11 -17.88 -26.41
C TYR A 687 0.93 -18.45 -25.58
N SER A 688 -0.29 -18.08 -25.94
CA SER A 688 -1.54 -18.26 -25.18
C SER A 688 -1.98 -19.70 -24.96
N ASN A 689 -1.50 -20.62 -25.80
CA ASN A 689 -1.93 -22.02 -25.80
C ASN A 689 -1.57 -22.80 -24.52
N ILE A 690 -0.86 -22.18 -23.56
CA ILE A 690 -0.40 -22.80 -22.30
C ILE A 690 -1.07 -22.15 -21.07
N LEU A 691 -1.75 -21.01 -21.23
CA LEU A 691 -2.37 -20.28 -20.13
C LEU A 691 -3.79 -20.83 -19.86
N ASN A 692 -4.08 -21.13 -18.59
CA ASN A 692 -5.43 -21.48 -18.15
C ASN A 692 -6.04 -20.33 -17.37
N LEU A 693 -7.22 -19.89 -17.79
CA LEU A 693 -7.99 -18.83 -17.16
C LEU A 693 -9.23 -19.43 -16.47
N PHE A 694 -9.42 -19.10 -15.20
CA PHE A 694 -10.60 -19.49 -14.42
C PHE A 694 -11.25 -18.24 -13.82
N ILE A 695 -12.48 -17.93 -14.22
CA ILE A 695 -13.27 -16.82 -13.68
C ILE A 695 -14.54 -17.39 -13.06
N PHE A 696 -14.65 -17.42 -11.73
CA PHE A 696 -15.80 -18.07 -11.09
C PHE A 696 -16.28 -17.53 -9.75
N GLY A 697 -17.57 -17.69 -9.45
CA GLY A 697 -18.14 -17.27 -8.17
C GLY A 697 -18.15 -15.74 -7.96
N ASN A 698 -17.85 -14.94 -8.99
CA ASN A 698 -17.81 -13.48 -8.86
C ASN A 698 -19.24 -12.90 -8.90
N THR A 699 -19.46 -11.84 -8.13
CA THR A 699 -20.67 -11.01 -8.19
C THR A 699 -20.32 -9.72 -8.92
N ILE A 700 -20.82 -9.53 -10.13
CA ILE A 700 -20.46 -8.44 -11.05
C ILE A 700 -21.72 -7.65 -11.36
N SER A 701 -21.80 -6.38 -10.96
CA SER A 701 -23.05 -5.63 -11.10
C SER A 701 -22.89 -4.16 -11.46
N ASN A 702 -23.87 -3.59 -12.17
CA ASN A 702 -23.95 -2.15 -12.44
C ASN A 702 -22.72 -1.61 -13.21
N HIS A 703 -22.30 -2.30 -14.27
CA HIS A 703 -21.20 -1.87 -15.13
C HIS A 703 -21.71 -1.16 -16.39
N ALA A 704 -21.06 -0.06 -16.78
CA ALA A 704 -21.56 0.78 -17.87
C ALA A 704 -21.46 0.12 -19.26
N ASP A 705 -20.46 -0.75 -19.46
CA ASP A 705 -20.30 -1.59 -20.65
C ASP A 705 -20.41 -3.08 -20.24
N ASN A 706 -19.29 -3.78 -20.06
CA ASN A 706 -19.25 -5.23 -19.91
C ASN A 706 -19.09 -5.71 -18.46
N GLY A 707 -19.73 -6.83 -18.12
CA GLY A 707 -19.43 -7.56 -16.90
C GLY A 707 -18.06 -8.24 -16.98
N ILE A 708 -17.92 -9.17 -17.92
CA ILE A 708 -16.67 -9.86 -18.27
C ILE A 708 -16.38 -9.63 -19.76
N GLN A 709 -15.13 -9.32 -20.09
CA GLN A 709 -14.66 -9.08 -21.45
C GLN A 709 -13.34 -9.82 -21.69
N LEU A 710 -13.31 -10.74 -22.65
CA LEU A 710 -12.10 -11.38 -23.16
C LEU A 710 -11.91 -10.97 -24.62
N HIS A 711 -10.70 -10.51 -24.97
CA HIS A 711 -10.35 -10.10 -26.34
C HIS A 711 -9.06 -10.82 -26.79
N GLU A 712 -9.19 -11.58 -27.88
CA GLU A 712 -8.13 -12.32 -28.58
C GLU A 712 -7.40 -13.38 -27.72
N PHE A 713 -8.08 -13.97 -26.73
CA PHE A 713 -7.53 -15.00 -25.86
C PHE A 713 -7.57 -16.39 -26.52
N SER A 714 -6.40 -16.98 -26.74
CA SER A 714 -6.24 -18.30 -27.40
C SER A 714 -5.88 -19.45 -26.43
N GLY A 715 -5.89 -19.17 -25.12
CA GLY A 715 -5.68 -20.18 -24.06
C GLY A 715 -6.98 -20.87 -23.66
N LEU A 716 -6.89 -21.87 -22.76
CA LEU A 716 -8.10 -22.47 -22.21
C LEU A 716 -8.73 -21.51 -21.18
N PHE A 717 -10.00 -21.14 -21.37
CA PHE A 717 -10.75 -20.32 -20.41
C PHE A 717 -12.00 -21.05 -19.90
N ASN A 718 -12.27 -20.90 -18.60
CA ASN A 718 -13.48 -21.39 -17.95
C ASN A 718 -14.12 -20.26 -17.16
N ILE A 719 -15.33 -19.86 -17.56
CA ILE A 719 -16.13 -18.82 -16.90
C ILE A 719 -17.36 -19.50 -16.31
N TYR A 720 -17.44 -19.62 -14.99
CA TYR A 720 -18.52 -20.37 -14.36
C TYR A 720 -18.99 -19.87 -13.00
N ASP A 721 -20.21 -20.22 -12.58
CA ASP A 721 -20.77 -19.83 -11.28
C ASP A 721 -20.76 -18.31 -11.00
N ASN A 722 -20.70 -17.45 -12.03
CA ASN A 722 -20.71 -15.99 -11.82
C ASN A 722 -22.16 -15.47 -11.79
N PHE A 723 -22.41 -14.51 -10.90
CA PHE A 723 -23.63 -13.72 -10.87
C PHE A 723 -23.35 -12.38 -11.53
N ILE A 724 -23.99 -12.11 -12.68
CA ILE A 724 -23.79 -10.91 -13.47
C ILE A 724 -25.12 -10.17 -13.61
N ASP A 725 -25.13 -8.89 -13.27
CA ASP A 725 -26.37 -8.10 -13.21
C ASP A 725 -26.18 -6.67 -13.73
N ASN A 726 -27.15 -6.17 -14.49
CA ASN A 726 -27.22 -4.76 -14.88
C ASN A 726 -25.94 -4.23 -15.57
N CYS A 727 -25.49 -4.91 -16.63
CA CYS A 727 -24.39 -4.46 -17.49
C CYS A 727 -24.91 -3.77 -18.77
N GLY A 728 -24.28 -2.66 -19.18
CA GLY A 728 -24.78 -1.78 -20.22
C GLY A 728 -24.39 -2.10 -21.67
N TRP A 729 -23.56 -3.12 -21.93
CA TRP A 729 -23.26 -3.68 -23.24
C TRP A 729 -23.50 -5.19 -23.28
N ALA A 730 -22.63 -5.97 -22.63
CA ALA A 730 -22.80 -7.41 -22.47
C ALA A 730 -22.56 -7.86 -21.02
N GLY A 731 -23.25 -8.90 -20.56
CA GLY A 731 -22.86 -9.59 -19.33
C GLY A 731 -21.49 -10.23 -19.49
N ILE A 732 -21.32 -11.03 -20.55
CA ILE A 732 -20.05 -11.64 -20.97
C ILE A 732 -19.81 -11.34 -22.45
N GLU A 733 -18.66 -10.76 -22.81
CA GLU A 733 -18.22 -10.55 -24.19
C GLU A 733 -16.97 -11.38 -24.47
N LEU A 734 -17.03 -12.16 -25.55
CA LEU A 734 -15.93 -12.92 -26.14
C LEU A 734 -15.68 -12.38 -27.55
N TRP A 735 -14.46 -11.94 -27.84
CA TRP A 735 -14.05 -11.40 -29.13
C TRP A 735 -12.77 -12.08 -29.61
N GLY A 736 -12.89 -12.95 -30.61
CA GLY A 736 -11.72 -13.63 -31.19
C GLY A 736 -11.11 -14.66 -30.25
N ASP A 737 -11.87 -15.17 -29.28
CA ASP A 737 -11.39 -16.12 -28.28
C ASP A 737 -11.59 -17.57 -28.75
N GLU A 738 -10.74 -18.48 -28.25
CA GLU A 738 -10.75 -19.89 -28.67
C GLU A 738 -10.71 -20.87 -27.48
N ASN A 739 -11.35 -22.04 -27.64
CA ASN A 739 -11.22 -23.20 -26.73
C ASN A 739 -11.65 -22.93 -25.27
N GLY A 740 -12.87 -22.44 -25.06
CA GLY A 740 -13.35 -22.13 -23.71
C GLY A 740 -14.74 -22.64 -23.36
N ILE A 741 -15.03 -22.62 -22.06
CA ILE A 741 -16.29 -23.05 -21.46
C ILE A 741 -16.89 -21.87 -20.70
N VAL A 742 -18.17 -21.58 -20.98
CA VAL A 742 -19.00 -20.64 -20.23
C VAL A 742 -20.15 -21.43 -19.64
N GLU A 743 -20.07 -21.75 -18.34
CA GLU A 743 -21.02 -22.69 -17.71
C GLU A 743 -21.65 -22.18 -16.41
N ASN A 744 -22.91 -22.51 -16.15
CA ASN A 744 -23.57 -22.22 -14.88
C ASN A 744 -23.48 -20.75 -14.39
N ASN A 745 -23.46 -19.78 -15.30
CA ASN A 745 -23.51 -18.36 -14.95
C ASN A 745 -24.97 -17.89 -14.88
N SER A 746 -25.26 -17.02 -13.92
CA SER A 746 -26.57 -16.38 -13.77
C SER A 746 -26.48 -14.92 -14.21
N ILE A 747 -27.11 -14.58 -15.35
CA ILE A 747 -26.98 -13.28 -16.01
C ILE A 747 -28.35 -12.61 -16.11
N TYR A 748 -28.48 -11.43 -15.51
CA TYR A 748 -29.73 -10.69 -15.40
C TYR A 748 -29.62 -9.24 -15.86
N TYR A 749 -30.74 -8.70 -16.34
CA TYR A 749 -30.98 -7.26 -16.50
C TYR A 749 -29.89 -6.49 -17.26
N CYS A 750 -29.15 -7.15 -18.15
CA CYS A 750 -28.27 -6.49 -19.11
C CYS A 750 -29.15 -5.85 -20.19
N ASP A 751 -29.70 -4.68 -19.85
CA ASP A 751 -30.67 -3.93 -20.63
C ASP A 751 -30.36 -2.42 -20.58
N ASN A 752 -29.69 -1.92 -21.61
CA ASN A 752 -29.53 -0.50 -21.84
C ASN A 752 -30.32 -0.08 -23.08
N SER A 753 -31.47 0.55 -22.88
CA SER A 753 -32.38 1.04 -23.94
C SER A 753 -31.75 1.90 -25.06
N ALA A 754 -30.51 2.37 -24.90
CA ALA A 754 -29.76 3.09 -25.93
C ALA A 754 -28.90 2.19 -26.84
N ARG A 755 -28.76 0.89 -26.55
CA ARG A 755 -27.89 -0.08 -27.23
C ARG A 755 -28.56 -1.46 -27.29
N ASP A 756 -28.29 -2.24 -28.34
CA ASP A 756 -28.72 -3.64 -28.43
C ASP A 756 -27.88 -4.51 -27.48
N THR A 757 -28.21 -4.44 -26.19
CA THR A 757 -27.51 -5.15 -25.10
C THR A 757 -27.78 -6.64 -25.10
N ARG A 758 -26.83 -7.43 -24.57
CA ARG A 758 -26.84 -8.90 -24.62
C ARG A 758 -26.43 -9.50 -23.27
N ALA A 759 -26.92 -10.67 -22.92
CA ALA A 759 -26.38 -11.39 -21.77
C ALA A 759 -24.99 -11.94 -22.09
N ILE A 760 -24.84 -12.59 -23.24
CA ILE A 760 -23.55 -13.10 -23.75
C ILE A 760 -23.39 -12.70 -25.22
N GLN A 761 -22.19 -12.22 -25.59
CA GLN A 761 -21.82 -11.87 -26.95
C GLN A 761 -20.60 -12.69 -27.40
N LEU A 762 -20.71 -13.37 -28.56
CA LEU A 762 -19.64 -14.13 -29.18
C LEU A 762 -19.32 -13.58 -30.58
N ASP A 763 -18.24 -12.83 -30.67
CA ASP A 763 -17.77 -12.26 -31.94
C ASP A 763 -16.49 -12.98 -32.39
N PHE A 764 -16.49 -13.51 -33.61
CA PHE A 764 -15.33 -14.17 -34.24
C PHE A 764 -14.62 -15.23 -33.38
N SER A 765 -15.35 -15.88 -32.47
CA SER A 765 -14.82 -16.84 -31.50
C SER A 765 -15.05 -18.28 -31.98
N TYR A 766 -14.20 -19.22 -31.54
CA TYR A 766 -14.24 -20.61 -32.05
C TYR A 766 -14.11 -21.64 -30.94
N ASN A 767 -14.78 -22.78 -31.11
CA ASN A 767 -14.68 -23.89 -30.16
C ASN A 767 -15.06 -23.48 -28.72
N VAL A 768 -16.18 -22.77 -28.56
CA VAL A 768 -16.72 -22.35 -27.26
C VAL A 768 -17.92 -23.22 -26.88
N GLN A 769 -17.93 -23.70 -25.64
CA GLN A 769 -19.06 -24.41 -25.05
C GLN A 769 -19.81 -23.49 -24.09
N ILE A 770 -21.06 -23.15 -24.39
CA ILE A 770 -21.93 -22.36 -23.52
C ILE A 770 -22.97 -23.30 -22.95
N THR A 771 -22.86 -23.66 -21.67
CA THR A 771 -23.73 -24.69 -21.08
C THR A 771 -24.34 -24.31 -19.74
N GLU A 772 -25.55 -24.77 -19.42
CA GLU A 772 -26.13 -24.62 -18.07
C GLU A 772 -26.26 -23.18 -17.55
N ASN A 773 -26.20 -22.15 -18.41
CA ASN A 773 -26.35 -20.76 -17.96
C ASN A 773 -27.83 -20.38 -17.77
N HIS A 774 -28.10 -19.58 -16.75
CA HIS A 774 -29.40 -18.98 -16.47
C HIS A 774 -29.42 -17.53 -16.95
N ILE A 775 -30.14 -17.26 -18.04
CA ILE A 775 -30.15 -15.99 -18.76
C ILE A 775 -31.56 -15.41 -18.75
N GLU A 776 -31.80 -14.46 -17.85
CA GLU A 776 -33.15 -13.97 -17.56
C GLU A 776 -33.28 -12.45 -17.60
N SER A 777 -34.37 -11.95 -18.19
CA SER A 777 -34.72 -10.52 -18.21
C SER A 777 -33.63 -9.61 -18.79
N ASN A 778 -32.85 -10.09 -19.74
CA ASN A 778 -31.90 -9.28 -20.51
C ASN A 778 -32.56 -8.75 -21.79
N ASN A 779 -31.90 -7.84 -22.49
CA ASN A 779 -32.41 -7.40 -23.79
C ASN A 779 -32.33 -8.54 -24.84
N ILE A 780 -31.14 -9.04 -25.17
CA ILE A 780 -30.92 -10.27 -25.95
C ILE A 780 -30.27 -11.31 -25.04
N GLY A 781 -30.60 -12.60 -25.18
CA GLY A 781 -29.91 -13.66 -24.44
C GLY A 781 -28.47 -13.85 -24.91
N ILE A 782 -28.26 -14.61 -25.99
CA ILE A 782 -26.95 -14.75 -26.65
C ILE A 782 -27.00 -14.12 -28.04
N TYR A 783 -25.97 -13.36 -28.39
CA TYR A 783 -25.76 -12.88 -29.76
C TYR A 783 -24.43 -13.40 -30.28
N ILE A 784 -24.44 -13.95 -31.49
CA ILE A 784 -23.30 -14.58 -32.13
C ILE A 784 -23.05 -13.93 -33.47
N TYR A 785 -21.82 -13.49 -33.73
CA TYR A 785 -21.43 -12.89 -35.00
C TYR A 785 -20.12 -13.47 -35.53
N GLY A 786 -20.20 -14.20 -36.66
CA GLY A 786 -19.01 -14.74 -37.34
C GLY A 786 -18.19 -15.76 -36.53
N SER A 787 -18.80 -16.35 -35.50
CA SER A 787 -18.23 -17.40 -34.65
C SER A 787 -18.64 -18.79 -35.16
N SER A 788 -17.83 -19.83 -34.92
CA SER A 788 -18.13 -21.18 -35.43
C SER A 788 -17.62 -22.31 -34.52
N ASN A 789 -17.99 -23.55 -34.86
CA ASN A 789 -17.65 -24.77 -34.14
C ASN A 789 -17.95 -24.70 -32.63
N SER A 790 -19.08 -24.10 -32.25
CA SER A 790 -19.43 -23.84 -30.85
C SER A 790 -20.77 -24.49 -30.51
N SER A 791 -20.97 -24.87 -29.24
CA SER A 791 -22.18 -25.56 -28.78
C SER A 791 -22.85 -24.78 -27.66
N ILE A 792 -24.18 -24.69 -27.73
CA ILE A 792 -25.03 -24.02 -26.75
C ILE A 792 -26.01 -25.06 -26.23
N THR A 793 -25.83 -25.50 -24.98
CA THR A 793 -26.54 -26.64 -24.40
C THR A 793 -27.05 -26.42 -22.99
N LEU A 794 -28.21 -26.96 -22.62
CA LEU A 794 -28.71 -26.91 -21.23
C LEU A 794 -28.89 -25.50 -20.63
N ASN A 795 -28.90 -24.45 -21.45
CA ASN A 795 -29.12 -23.07 -20.96
C ASN A 795 -30.62 -22.79 -20.81
N SER A 796 -30.96 -21.89 -19.89
CA SER A 796 -32.32 -21.39 -19.69
C SER A 796 -32.42 -19.91 -20.07
N PHE A 797 -33.17 -19.61 -21.12
CA PHE A 797 -33.47 -18.26 -21.60
C PHE A 797 -34.87 -17.87 -21.15
N ILE A 798 -34.99 -16.89 -20.26
CA ILE A 798 -36.27 -16.57 -19.61
C ILE A 798 -36.60 -15.08 -19.74
N SER A 799 -37.76 -14.76 -20.32
CA SER A 799 -38.32 -13.40 -20.37
C SER A 799 -37.35 -12.32 -20.87
N ASN A 800 -36.45 -12.67 -21.79
CA ASN A 800 -35.61 -11.67 -22.44
C ASN A 800 -36.47 -10.79 -23.37
N ALA A 801 -36.17 -9.49 -23.42
CA ALA A 801 -37.01 -8.50 -24.11
C ALA A 801 -37.08 -8.76 -25.63
N ASN A 802 -35.98 -9.22 -26.21
CA ASN A 802 -35.84 -9.73 -27.56
C ASN A 802 -35.51 -11.24 -27.53
N GLU A 803 -34.99 -11.79 -28.62
CA GLU A 803 -34.69 -13.20 -28.78
C GLU A 803 -33.73 -13.74 -27.70
N GLY A 804 -33.96 -14.99 -27.29
CA GLY A 804 -33.04 -15.74 -26.43
C GLY A 804 -31.71 -16.02 -27.12
N ILE A 805 -31.72 -16.26 -28.45
CA ILE A 805 -30.49 -16.40 -29.26
C ILE A 805 -30.67 -15.70 -30.61
N ILE A 806 -29.66 -14.95 -31.04
CA ILE A 806 -29.50 -14.44 -32.42
C ILE A 806 -28.16 -14.92 -32.96
N ILE A 807 -28.18 -15.55 -34.14
CA ILE A 807 -26.97 -15.99 -34.85
C ILE A 807 -26.88 -15.23 -36.18
N ASP A 808 -25.79 -14.48 -36.37
CA ASP A 808 -25.47 -13.75 -37.59
C ASP A 808 -24.17 -14.27 -38.23
N GLU A 809 -24.19 -14.36 -39.56
CA GLU A 809 -22.99 -14.73 -40.33
C GLU A 809 -22.11 -13.52 -40.68
N ASN A 810 -20.79 -13.77 -40.71
CA ASN A 810 -19.84 -12.91 -41.38
C ASN A 810 -19.56 -13.47 -42.78
N LYS A 811 -19.37 -12.60 -43.78
CA LYS A 811 -19.11 -13.03 -45.17
C LYS A 811 -17.85 -13.90 -45.31
N ASP A 812 -16.88 -13.71 -44.43
CA ASP A 812 -15.59 -14.38 -44.48
C ASP A 812 -15.56 -15.66 -43.62
N ASN A 813 -16.49 -15.85 -42.69
CA ASN A 813 -16.57 -17.01 -41.79
C ASN A 813 -18.01 -17.53 -41.67
N LEU A 814 -18.23 -18.74 -42.20
CA LEU A 814 -19.51 -19.44 -42.04
C LEU A 814 -19.70 -19.84 -40.57
N THR A 815 -20.90 -19.65 -40.06
CA THR A 815 -21.29 -20.12 -38.74
C THR A 815 -21.39 -21.65 -38.74
N GLU A 816 -21.13 -22.28 -37.60
CA GLU A 816 -21.38 -23.71 -37.36
C GLU A 816 -21.70 -23.88 -35.87
N ILE A 817 -22.88 -23.42 -35.48
CA ILE A 817 -23.33 -23.40 -34.09
C ILE A 817 -24.33 -24.53 -33.87
N LYS A 818 -24.13 -25.30 -32.79
CA LYS A 818 -25.05 -26.35 -32.35
C LYS A 818 -25.84 -25.87 -31.15
N VAL A 819 -27.13 -25.65 -31.31
CA VAL A 819 -28.06 -25.24 -30.25
C VAL A 819 -28.97 -26.42 -29.90
N MET A 820 -28.70 -27.08 -28.77
CA MET A 820 -29.46 -28.27 -28.37
C MET A 820 -29.78 -28.33 -26.89
N HIS A 821 -30.93 -28.89 -26.52
CA HIS A 821 -31.30 -29.07 -25.10
C HIS A 821 -31.34 -27.75 -24.30
N ASN A 822 -31.87 -26.67 -24.86
CA ASN A 822 -32.06 -25.41 -24.12
C ASN A 822 -33.55 -25.14 -23.84
N ASN A 823 -33.82 -24.33 -22.82
CA ASN A 823 -35.15 -23.88 -22.44
C ASN A 823 -35.40 -22.43 -22.91
N PHE A 824 -36.31 -22.22 -23.87
CA PHE A 824 -36.74 -20.90 -24.33
C PHE A 824 -38.12 -20.55 -23.74
N ILE A 825 -38.13 -19.67 -22.74
CA ILE A 825 -39.31 -19.31 -21.95
C ILE A 825 -39.66 -17.83 -22.10
N ASN A 826 -40.74 -17.50 -22.81
CA ASN A 826 -41.29 -16.15 -22.97
C ASN A 826 -40.30 -15.09 -23.47
N ASN A 827 -39.33 -15.46 -24.31
CA ASN A 827 -38.42 -14.49 -24.94
C ASN A 827 -39.10 -13.81 -26.12
N ASN A 828 -38.70 -12.57 -26.45
CA ASN A 828 -39.24 -11.80 -27.57
C ASN A 828 -40.79 -11.78 -27.64
N PRO A 829 -41.50 -11.20 -26.66
CA PRO A 829 -42.96 -11.30 -26.58
C PRO A 829 -43.68 -10.86 -27.86
N GLY A 830 -44.35 -11.81 -28.52
CA GLY A 830 -45.07 -11.60 -29.79
C GLY A 830 -44.24 -11.82 -31.06
N GLY A 831 -42.95 -12.13 -30.92
CA GLY A 831 -42.03 -12.54 -31.98
C GLY A 831 -41.62 -14.02 -31.87
N LYS A 832 -40.51 -14.37 -32.52
CA LYS A 832 -39.87 -15.70 -32.43
C LYS A 832 -38.87 -15.69 -31.29
N GLN A 833 -38.73 -16.79 -30.55
CA GLN A 833 -37.83 -16.81 -29.39
C GLN A 833 -36.34 -16.92 -29.76
N ALA A 834 -36.01 -17.31 -31.00
CA ALA A 834 -34.65 -17.31 -31.53
C ALA A 834 -34.64 -17.01 -33.04
N SER A 835 -33.53 -16.46 -33.51
CA SER A 835 -33.34 -16.06 -34.91
C SER A 835 -32.00 -16.56 -35.45
N ASP A 836 -32.01 -17.08 -36.68
CA ASP A 836 -30.82 -17.56 -37.39
C ASP A 836 -30.72 -16.88 -38.77
N PHE A 837 -29.67 -16.09 -38.94
CA PHE A 837 -29.30 -15.45 -40.20
C PHE A 837 -28.04 -16.06 -40.81
N GLY A 838 -27.45 -17.05 -40.14
CA GLY A 838 -26.23 -17.71 -40.57
C GLY A 838 -26.46 -18.97 -41.41
N SER A 839 -25.37 -19.66 -41.67
CA SER A 839 -25.31 -20.91 -42.44
C SER A 839 -24.87 -22.06 -41.55
N ASN A 840 -25.25 -23.31 -41.89
CA ASN A 840 -24.83 -24.55 -41.21
C ASN A 840 -25.05 -24.62 -39.69
N ASN A 841 -26.00 -23.86 -39.14
CA ASN A 841 -26.38 -23.93 -37.73
C ASN A 841 -27.46 -25.00 -37.52
N VAL A 842 -27.38 -25.71 -36.39
CA VAL A 842 -28.29 -26.80 -36.04
C VAL A 842 -29.05 -26.44 -34.77
N PHE A 843 -30.38 -26.43 -34.85
CA PHE A 843 -31.28 -26.34 -33.71
C PHE A 843 -32.01 -27.67 -33.56
N ILE A 844 -31.93 -28.26 -32.37
CA ILE A 844 -32.48 -29.60 -32.13
C ILE A 844 -32.77 -29.83 -30.66
N LEU A 845 -33.93 -30.42 -30.34
CA LEU A 845 -34.28 -30.83 -28.98
C LEU A 845 -34.24 -29.67 -27.97
N ASN A 846 -34.70 -28.49 -28.38
CA ASN A 846 -34.91 -27.39 -27.47
C ASN A 846 -36.39 -27.33 -27.06
N TYR A 847 -36.66 -26.79 -25.88
CA TYR A 847 -38.01 -26.50 -25.41
C TYR A 847 -38.40 -25.05 -25.74
N TRP A 848 -39.61 -24.86 -26.25
CA TRP A 848 -40.11 -23.55 -26.70
C TRP A 848 -41.50 -23.28 -26.09
N SER A 849 -41.57 -22.36 -25.13
CA SER A 849 -42.80 -22.06 -24.37
C SER A 849 -43.99 -21.50 -25.18
N ASP A 850 -43.75 -20.91 -26.35
CA ASP A 850 -44.77 -20.43 -27.28
C ASP A 850 -45.20 -21.50 -28.30
N HIS A 851 -44.55 -22.67 -28.29
CA HIS A 851 -44.90 -23.79 -29.15
C HIS A 851 -46.07 -24.57 -28.55
N THR A 852 -47.22 -24.51 -29.23
CA THR A 852 -48.50 -25.08 -28.76
C THR A 852 -48.91 -26.37 -29.47
N ASN A 853 -47.99 -26.96 -30.24
CA ASN A 853 -48.25 -28.15 -31.05
C ASN A 853 -48.33 -29.42 -30.18
N THR A 854 -49.09 -30.40 -30.66
CA THR A 854 -49.34 -31.66 -29.95
C THR A 854 -48.24 -32.69 -30.22
N ASP A 855 -47.85 -33.43 -29.18
CA ASP A 855 -47.16 -34.72 -29.30
C ASP A 855 -48.24 -35.83 -29.36
N ALA A 856 -48.67 -36.16 -30.57
CA ALA A 856 -49.72 -37.17 -30.78
C ALA A 856 -49.18 -38.60 -30.64
N ASN A 857 -47.86 -38.79 -30.71
CA ASN A 857 -47.21 -40.09 -30.72
C ASN A 857 -46.68 -40.52 -29.33
N GLY A 858 -46.55 -39.57 -28.40
CA GLY A 858 -46.17 -39.74 -27.01
C GLY A 858 -44.66 -39.93 -26.77
N ASP A 859 -43.81 -39.53 -27.72
CA ASP A 859 -42.35 -39.67 -27.62
C ASP A 859 -41.64 -38.51 -26.92
N GLY A 860 -42.39 -37.49 -26.46
CA GLY A 860 -41.86 -36.32 -25.78
C GLY A 860 -41.31 -35.25 -26.73
N ILE A 861 -41.46 -35.45 -28.04
CA ILE A 861 -41.09 -34.50 -29.09
C ILE A 861 -42.38 -34.02 -29.76
N ALA A 862 -42.49 -32.71 -30.00
CA ALA A 862 -43.61 -32.17 -30.73
C ALA A 862 -43.56 -32.64 -32.20
N ASP A 863 -44.71 -33.05 -32.74
CA ASP A 863 -44.78 -33.64 -34.10
C ASP A 863 -44.48 -32.63 -35.23
N GLU A 864 -44.50 -31.32 -34.94
CA GLU A 864 -44.27 -30.24 -35.90
C GLU A 864 -43.02 -29.41 -35.52
N PRO A 865 -42.22 -28.95 -36.51
CA PRO A 865 -41.04 -28.13 -36.26
C PRO A 865 -41.35 -26.76 -35.63
N TYR A 866 -40.42 -26.24 -34.81
CA TYR A 866 -40.42 -24.85 -34.37
C TYR A 866 -39.61 -23.99 -35.34
N TYR A 867 -40.28 -23.23 -36.20
CA TYR A 867 -39.63 -22.32 -37.14
C TYR A 867 -39.04 -21.09 -36.44
N LEU A 868 -37.76 -20.82 -36.71
CA LEU A 868 -36.97 -19.71 -36.17
C LEU A 868 -37.23 -18.41 -36.97
N GLY A 869 -36.84 -17.27 -36.38
CA GLY A 869 -36.70 -16.02 -37.13
C GLY A 869 -35.48 -16.03 -38.06
N GLY A 870 -35.38 -15.07 -38.98
CA GLY A 870 -34.20 -14.88 -39.84
C GLY A 870 -34.33 -15.35 -41.29
N ASN A 871 -33.19 -15.63 -41.94
CA ASN A 871 -33.14 -15.97 -43.37
C ASN A 871 -33.30 -17.48 -43.57
N THR A 872 -34.22 -17.89 -44.45
CA THR A 872 -34.38 -19.27 -44.95
C THR A 872 -35.06 -20.31 -44.05
N GLY A 873 -36.08 -19.95 -43.26
CA GLY A 873 -37.02 -20.94 -42.71
C GLY A 873 -36.38 -22.07 -41.88
N ASN A 874 -35.21 -21.80 -41.29
CA ASN A 874 -34.56 -22.75 -40.39
C ASN A 874 -35.47 -23.04 -39.19
N ALA A 875 -35.38 -24.24 -38.64
CA ALA A 875 -36.28 -24.71 -37.61
C ALA A 875 -35.59 -25.69 -36.67
N ASP A 876 -36.04 -25.71 -35.42
CA ASP A 876 -35.86 -26.88 -34.58
C ASP A 876 -36.84 -27.95 -35.07
N ASN A 877 -36.31 -28.98 -35.72
CA ASN A 877 -37.14 -30.05 -36.29
C ASN A 877 -37.62 -31.07 -35.25
N PHE A 878 -37.08 -31.01 -34.02
CA PHE A 878 -37.44 -31.91 -32.94
C PHE A 878 -37.66 -31.12 -31.64
N PRO A 879 -38.64 -30.19 -31.58
CA PRO A 879 -38.91 -29.43 -30.37
C PRO A 879 -39.37 -30.33 -29.23
N LEU A 880 -38.89 -30.12 -28.01
CA LEU A 880 -39.36 -30.87 -26.84
C LEU A 880 -40.68 -30.32 -26.31
N VAL A 881 -41.55 -31.21 -25.79
CA VAL A 881 -42.82 -30.80 -25.17
C VAL A 881 -42.69 -30.42 -23.70
N ASP A 882 -41.67 -30.94 -23.02
CA ASP A 882 -41.37 -30.66 -21.62
C ASP A 882 -40.07 -29.88 -21.48
N LEU A 883 -39.93 -29.18 -20.35
CA LEU A 883 -38.70 -28.46 -20.00
C LEU A 883 -37.49 -29.40 -19.97
N VAL A 884 -36.39 -28.93 -20.52
CA VAL A 884 -35.09 -29.59 -20.45
C VAL A 884 -34.57 -29.55 -19.01
N SER A 885 -34.07 -30.69 -18.54
CA SER A 885 -33.35 -30.84 -17.28
C SER A 885 -32.12 -31.72 -17.48
N GLU A 886 -31.24 -31.82 -16.49
CA GLU A 886 -30.09 -32.76 -16.51
C GLU A 886 -30.50 -34.23 -16.73
N GLN A 887 -31.78 -34.58 -16.50
CA GLN A 887 -32.30 -35.93 -16.71
C GLN A 887 -32.90 -36.13 -18.10
N SER A 888 -32.96 -35.09 -18.93
CA SER A 888 -33.47 -35.20 -20.29
C SER A 888 -32.52 -36.09 -21.12
N PRO A 889 -33.06 -37.06 -21.88
CA PRO A 889 -32.23 -37.98 -22.66
C PRO A 889 -31.43 -37.21 -23.71
N THR A 890 -30.11 -37.33 -23.67
CA THR A 890 -29.20 -36.66 -24.62
C THR A 890 -29.18 -37.32 -26.01
N HIS A 891 -29.75 -38.53 -26.11
CA HIS A 891 -29.85 -39.33 -27.32
C HIS A 891 -31.29 -39.83 -27.47
N VAL A 892 -31.97 -39.35 -28.50
CA VAL A 892 -33.37 -39.65 -28.78
C VAL A 892 -33.57 -40.02 -30.25
N MET A 893 -34.56 -40.89 -30.49
CA MET A 893 -34.93 -41.36 -31.81
C MET A 893 -36.43 -41.22 -32.00
N THR A 894 -36.84 -40.50 -33.04
CA THR A 894 -38.26 -40.32 -33.33
C THR A 894 -38.92 -41.63 -33.78
N ILE A 895 -40.22 -41.76 -33.52
CA ILE A 895 -40.99 -42.93 -33.96
C ILE A 895 -41.17 -42.89 -35.50
N PRO A 896 -40.82 -43.95 -36.26
CA PRO A 896 -40.97 -43.96 -37.71
C PRO A 896 -42.45 -43.93 -38.13
N SER A 897 -42.88 -42.95 -38.93
CA SER A 897 -44.30 -42.85 -39.31
C SER A 897 -44.68 -43.81 -40.44
N ILE A 898 -45.51 -44.82 -40.19
CA ILE A 898 -45.98 -45.76 -41.23
C ILE A 898 -46.93 -45.04 -42.19
N ILE A 899 -46.52 -44.93 -43.47
CA ILE A 899 -47.27 -44.26 -44.54
C ILE A 899 -48.16 -45.27 -45.28
N TYR A 900 -47.70 -46.51 -45.44
CA TYR A 900 -48.44 -47.58 -46.12
C TYR A 900 -48.07 -48.95 -45.53
N PRO A 901 -49.04 -49.79 -45.16
CA PRO A 901 -50.49 -49.67 -45.43
C PRO A 901 -51.20 -48.64 -44.53
N VAL A 902 -52.14 -47.90 -45.12
CA VAL A 902 -53.07 -47.04 -44.36
C VAL A 902 -54.20 -47.86 -43.76
N SER A 903 -54.88 -47.33 -42.73
CA SER A 903 -55.96 -48.01 -42.03
C SER A 903 -57.06 -48.52 -42.99
N GLY A 904 -57.46 -49.79 -42.85
CA GLY A 904 -58.58 -50.39 -43.58
C GLY A 904 -58.29 -50.78 -45.04
N ILE A 905 -57.08 -50.56 -45.55
CA ILE A 905 -56.72 -50.98 -46.91
C ILE A 905 -56.62 -52.50 -47.02
N THR A 906 -56.78 -53.03 -48.23
CA THR A 906 -56.56 -54.45 -48.53
C THR A 906 -55.28 -54.62 -49.34
N LEU A 907 -54.31 -55.37 -48.81
CA LEU A 907 -53.10 -55.75 -49.52
C LEU A 907 -53.29 -57.12 -50.20
N SER A 908 -52.71 -57.27 -51.39
CA SER A 908 -52.77 -58.51 -52.18
C SER A 908 -51.56 -58.58 -53.11
N GLY A 909 -50.87 -59.71 -53.17
CA GLY A 909 -49.68 -59.86 -53.99
C GLY A 909 -48.42 -59.24 -53.36
N VAL A 910 -47.48 -58.79 -54.20
CA VAL A 910 -46.27 -58.11 -53.74
C VAL A 910 -46.55 -56.61 -53.63
N GLU A 911 -46.62 -56.12 -52.40
CA GLU A 911 -46.99 -54.75 -52.05
C GLU A 911 -45.81 -54.00 -51.43
N LYS A 912 -45.59 -52.75 -51.85
CA LYS A 912 -44.51 -51.92 -51.29
C LYS A 912 -44.98 -51.17 -50.06
N ILE A 913 -44.67 -51.71 -48.87
CA ILE A 913 -44.87 -51.02 -47.59
C ILE A 913 -43.86 -49.88 -47.41
N LYS A 914 -44.30 -48.78 -46.78
CA LYS A 914 -43.54 -47.51 -46.69
C LYS A 914 -43.71 -46.85 -45.33
N TRP A 915 -42.64 -46.23 -44.84
CA TRP A 915 -42.64 -45.39 -43.65
C TRP A 915 -41.77 -44.14 -43.86
N LYS A 916 -41.96 -43.12 -43.02
CA LYS A 916 -41.03 -42.00 -42.88
C LYS A 916 -39.82 -42.46 -42.06
N LYS A 917 -38.63 -42.02 -42.44
CA LYS A 917 -37.38 -42.33 -41.73
C LYS A 917 -37.50 -41.78 -40.29
N ALA A 918 -37.18 -42.60 -39.31
CA ALA A 918 -36.90 -42.13 -37.95
C ALA A 918 -35.61 -41.30 -37.96
N TYR A 919 -35.59 -40.27 -37.16
CA TYR A 919 -34.46 -39.38 -37.00
C TYR A 919 -33.76 -39.69 -35.67
N ASP A 920 -32.44 -39.74 -35.71
CA ASP A 920 -31.58 -39.96 -34.56
C ASP A 920 -30.86 -38.64 -34.21
N SER A 921 -30.94 -38.23 -32.95
CA SER A 921 -30.41 -36.94 -32.50
C SER A 921 -28.89 -36.82 -32.51
N MET A 922 -28.17 -37.94 -32.60
CA MET A 922 -26.71 -37.99 -32.72
C MET A 922 -26.27 -38.21 -34.19
N ASP A 923 -27.22 -38.15 -35.11
CA ASP A 923 -27.06 -38.40 -36.55
C ASP A 923 -26.48 -39.80 -36.85
N TYR A 924 -26.73 -40.78 -35.97
CA TYR A 924 -26.38 -42.18 -36.24
C TYR A 924 -27.24 -42.76 -37.38
N GLU A 925 -26.67 -43.72 -38.11
CA GLU A 925 -27.38 -44.37 -39.22
C GLU A 925 -28.49 -45.29 -38.68
N VAL A 926 -29.74 -45.00 -39.05
CA VAL A 926 -30.93 -45.73 -38.59
C VAL A 926 -31.27 -46.89 -39.51
N PHE A 927 -31.40 -48.09 -38.93
CA PHE A 927 -31.83 -49.34 -39.54
C PHE A 927 -33.27 -49.70 -39.14
N TYR A 928 -33.94 -50.55 -39.92
CA TYR A 928 -35.31 -50.97 -39.64
C TYR A 928 -35.50 -52.49 -39.58
N ASP A 929 -36.29 -52.94 -38.61
CA ASP A 929 -36.87 -54.28 -38.57
C ASP A 929 -38.37 -54.22 -38.78
N LEU A 930 -38.88 -55.08 -39.67
CA LEU A 930 -40.28 -55.11 -40.09
C LEU A 930 -40.95 -56.39 -39.60
N TYR A 931 -42.13 -56.25 -39.02
CA TYR A 931 -42.96 -57.37 -38.58
C TYR A 931 -44.41 -57.15 -38.99
N TYR A 932 -45.14 -58.24 -39.23
CA TYR A 932 -46.60 -58.20 -39.29
C TYR A 932 -47.23 -59.02 -38.16
N SER A 933 -48.44 -58.65 -37.78
CA SER A 933 -49.31 -59.41 -36.89
C SER A 933 -50.61 -59.72 -37.62
N LYS A 934 -51.11 -60.95 -37.51
CA LYS A 934 -52.41 -61.37 -38.09
C LYS A 934 -53.57 -61.32 -37.10
N ASP A 935 -53.27 -61.12 -35.83
CA ASP A 935 -54.17 -61.26 -34.69
C ASP A 935 -54.28 -59.95 -33.89
N ASN A 936 -54.31 -58.81 -34.60
CA ASN A 936 -54.47 -57.46 -34.05
C ASN A 936 -53.35 -57.01 -33.07
N GLY A 937 -52.17 -57.63 -33.14
CA GLY A 937 -50.98 -57.29 -32.35
C GLY A 937 -50.64 -58.28 -31.23
N ASN A 938 -51.33 -59.42 -31.13
CA ASN A 938 -51.06 -60.42 -30.08
C ASN A 938 -49.78 -61.25 -30.37
N SER A 939 -49.48 -61.53 -31.64
CA SER A 939 -48.25 -62.17 -32.09
C SER A 939 -47.65 -61.44 -33.30
N TRP A 940 -46.31 -61.45 -33.40
CA TRP A 940 -45.55 -60.74 -34.45
C TRP A 940 -44.64 -61.70 -35.21
N ILE A 941 -44.68 -61.64 -36.53
CA ILE A 941 -43.88 -62.45 -37.46
C ILE A 941 -43.00 -61.50 -38.27
N MET A 942 -41.70 -61.77 -38.34
CA MET A 942 -40.72 -60.94 -39.04
C MET A 942 -40.91 -61.00 -40.56
N ILE A 943 -40.79 -59.86 -41.22
CA ILE A 943 -40.77 -59.69 -42.68
C ILE A 943 -39.32 -59.54 -43.16
N ALA A 944 -38.59 -58.61 -42.55
CA ALA A 944 -37.20 -58.26 -42.87
C ALA A 944 -36.54 -57.61 -41.65
N ASN A 945 -35.21 -57.61 -41.60
CA ASN A 945 -34.42 -57.00 -40.54
C ASN A 945 -33.22 -56.22 -41.08
N THR A 946 -32.75 -55.25 -40.30
CA THR A 946 -31.53 -54.46 -40.54
C THR A 946 -31.49 -53.80 -41.93
N ILE A 947 -32.65 -53.33 -42.42
CA ILE A 947 -32.73 -52.64 -43.72
C ILE A 947 -32.51 -51.14 -43.54
N LYS A 948 -31.92 -50.47 -44.54
CA LYS A 948 -31.62 -49.03 -44.50
C LYS A 948 -32.69 -48.19 -45.19
N GLU A 949 -33.40 -48.81 -46.12
CA GLU A 949 -34.43 -48.17 -46.92
C GLU A 949 -35.68 -47.91 -46.07
N ASN A 950 -36.42 -46.85 -46.40
CA ASN A 950 -37.70 -46.50 -45.76
C ASN A 950 -38.92 -47.11 -46.49
N SER A 951 -38.70 -48.17 -47.27
CA SER A 951 -39.74 -48.95 -47.93
C SER A 951 -39.27 -50.37 -48.21
N TYR A 952 -40.20 -51.32 -48.26
CA TYR A 952 -39.90 -52.73 -48.51
C TYR A 952 -40.98 -53.37 -49.38
N ASN A 953 -40.59 -54.21 -50.34
CA ASN A 953 -41.53 -54.97 -51.16
C ASN A 953 -41.90 -56.26 -50.42
N TRP A 954 -43.10 -56.29 -49.83
CA TRP A 954 -43.59 -57.44 -49.07
C TRP A 954 -44.49 -58.33 -49.93
N ASP A 955 -44.10 -59.59 -50.11
CA ASP A 955 -44.93 -60.60 -50.75
C ASP A 955 -45.99 -61.17 -49.78
N THR A 956 -47.23 -60.68 -49.92
CA THR A 956 -48.36 -61.09 -49.09
C THR A 956 -49.03 -62.39 -49.56
N THR A 957 -48.62 -62.98 -50.70
CA THR A 957 -49.27 -64.19 -51.25
C THR A 957 -49.09 -65.44 -50.39
N SER A 958 -48.04 -65.46 -49.57
CA SER A 958 -47.73 -66.55 -48.62
C SER A 958 -48.41 -66.37 -47.26
N VAL A 959 -49.11 -65.24 -47.06
CA VAL A 959 -49.77 -64.85 -45.81
C VAL A 959 -51.27 -65.12 -45.94
N SER A 960 -51.89 -65.73 -44.92
CA SER A 960 -53.31 -66.08 -44.95
C SER A 960 -54.22 -64.85 -45.03
N ASP A 961 -55.31 -64.90 -45.78
CA ASP A 961 -56.26 -63.78 -45.84
C ASP A 961 -56.89 -63.49 -44.47
N GLY A 962 -57.16 -62.21 -44.18
CA GLY A 962 -57.77 -61.78 -42.92
C GLY A 962 -57.78 -60.26 -42.73
N ASP A 963 -58.58 -59.78 -41.78
CA ASP A 963 -58.92 -58.34 -41.65
C ASP A 963 -58.23 -57.64 -40.45
N ASN A 964 -57.46 -58.39 -39.66
CA ASN A 964 -56.87 -57.92 -38.40
C ASN A 964 -55.36 -57.71 -38.48
N TYR A 965 -54.82 -57.42 -39.66
CA TYR A 965 -53.38 -57.29 -39.84
C TYR A 965 -52.86 -55.95 -39.30
N LYS A 966 -51.69 -55.97 -38.66
CA LYS A 966 -50.92 -54.78 -38.30
C LYS A 966 -49.48 -54.91 -38.77
N LEU A 967 -48.86 -53.79 -39.12
CA LEU A 967 -47.45 -53.66 -39.44
C LEU A 967 -46.75 -53.04 -38.24
N LYS A 968 -45.58 -53.57 -37.87
CA LYS A 968 -44.70 -52.98 -36.88
C LYS A 968 -43.35 -52.70 -37.54
N VAL A 969 -42.89 -51.47 -37.41
CA VAL A 969 -41.58 -51.00 -37.88
C VAL A 969 -40.78 -50.61 -36.64
N ILE A 970 -39.67 -51.28 -36.40
CA ILE A 970 -38.72 -50.94 -35.33
C ILE A 970 -37.57 -50.21 -36.01
N ALA A 971 -37.29 -48.98 -35.59
CA ALA A 971 -36.07 -48.27 -35.95
C ALA A 971 -34.98 -48.57 -34.90
N ASP A 972 -33.73 -48.71 -35.33
CA ASP A 972 -32.58 -49.05 -34.50
C ASP A 972 -31.34 -48.30 -35.03
N ASP A 973 -30.63 -47.58 -34.16
CA ASP A 973 -29.42 -46.82 -34.50
C ASP A 973 -28.15 -47.66 -34.40
N ASN A 974 -28.28 -48.92 -33.96
CA ASN A 974 -27.21 -49.86 -33.65
C ASN A 974 -26.25 -49.39 -32.53
N HIS A 975 -26.68 -48.41 -31.72
CA HIS A 975 -26.00 -47.87 -30.54
C HIS A 975 -26.83 -48.02 -29.27
N GLY A 976 -27.96 -48.73 -29.35
CA GLY A 976 -28.79 -49.14 -28.23
C GLY A 976 -30.11 -48.39 -28.11
N LEU A 977 -30.41 -47.48 -29.05
CA LEU A 977 -31.66 -46.75 -29.10
C LEU A 977 -32.57 -47.30 -30.19
N THR A 978 -33.81 -47.62 -29.80
CA THR A 978 -34.82 -48.12 -30.74
C THR A 978 -36.13 -47.39 -30.55
N SER A 979 -36.88 -47.19 -31.64
CA SER A 979 -38.24 -46.66 -31.60
C SER A 979 -39.18 -47.56 -32.40
N VAL A 980 -40.45 -47.66 -31.99
CA VAL A 980 -41.38 -48.65 -32.55
C VAL A 980 -42.66 -47.97 -33.01
N ALA A 981 -42.98 -48.14 -34.30
CA ALA A 981 -44.25 -47.76 -34.87
C ALA A 981 -45.13 -48.96 -35.16
N ILE A 982 -46.42 -48.86 -34.82
CA ILE A 982 -47.42 -49.88 -35.10
C ILE A 982 -48.56 -49.27 -35.93
N SER A 983 -48.88 -49.88 -37.06
CA SER A 983 -49.96 -49.40 -37.92
C SER A 983 -51.33 -49.65 -37.29
N LYS A 984 -52.34 -48.92 -37.79
CA LYS A 984 -53.73 -49.34 -37.65
C LYS A 984 -53.99 -50.64 -38.41
N THR A 985 -55.14 -51.27 -38.16
CA THR A 985 -55.49 -52.54 -38.80
C THR A 985 -55.70 -52.37 -40.31
N PHE A 986 -55.22 -53.33 -41.10
CA PHE A 986 -55.47 -53.48 -42.52
C PHE A 986 -55.83 -54.94 -42.84
N ARG A 987 -56.26 -55.18 -44.08
CA ARG A 987 -56.69 -56.48 -44.58
C ARG A 987 -55.66 -57.07 -45.53
N ILE A 988 -55.49 -58.38 -45.54
CA ILE A 988 -54.81 -59.12 -46.62
C ILE A 988 -55.86 -59.99 -47.31
N SER A 989 -55.95 -59.92 -48.63
CA SER A 989 -56.89 -60.70 -49.44
C SER A 989 -56.30 -60.99 -50.82
N ASN A 990 -55.67 -62.14 -50.99
CA ASN A 990 -55.00 -62.53 -52.24
C ASN A 990 -55.95 -63.11 -53.31
N ALA A 991 -57.27 -63.02 -53.10
CA ALA A 991 -58.29 -63.44 -54.06
C ALA A 991 -58.48 -62.39 -55.18
N GLN A 992 -58.11 -62.76 -56.41
CA GLN A 992 -58.27 -61.95 -57.62
C GLN A 992 -59.75 -61.61 -57.89
N ASN A 993 -60.08 -60.33 -58.04
CA ASN A 993 -61.24 -59.87 -58.80
C ASN A 993 -60.98 -58.51 -59.45
N SER A 994 -61.46 -58.43 -60.69
CA SER A 994 -61.28 -57.43 -61.74
C SER A 994 -62.12 -56.15 -61.56
N ASP A 995 -61.76 -55.13 -62.37
CA ASP A 995 -62.50 -53.91 -62.73
C ASP A 995 -62.41 -52.74 -61.72
N SER A 996 -62.24 -51.45 -62.10
CA SER A 996 -62.15 -50.77 -63.39
C SER A 996 -61.83 -49.26 -63.17
N THR A 997 -61.07 -48.67 -64.10
CA THR A 997 -61.20 -47.32 -64.70
C THR A 997 -61.25 -46.02 -63.86
N ASP A 998 -60.19 -45.21 -64.05
CA ASP A 998 -60.18 -43.92 -64.78
C ASP A 998 -60.71 -42.62 -64.12
N THR A 999 -59.83 -41.62 -63.93
CA THR A 999 -59.75 -40.34 -64.68
C THR A 999 -59.11 -39.20 -63.86
N LYS A 1000 -58.22 -38.45 -64.53
CA LYS A 1000 -57.70 -37.13 -64.14
C LYS A 1000 -58.77 -36.05 -64.36
N GLN A 1001 -58.75 -34.97 -63.56
CA GLN A 1001 -58.94 -33.61 -64.10
C GLN A 1001 -58.38 -32.51 -63.19
N THR A 1002 -57.59 -31.65 -63.83
CA THR A 1002 -57.14 -30.30 -63.46
C THR A 1002 -58.21 -29.26 -63.76
N VAL A 1003 -58.33 -28.17 -62.99
CA VAL A 1003 -58.68 -26.81 -63.49
C VAL A 1003 -58.13 -25.72 -62.54
N GLU A 1004 -57.23 -24.87 -63.05
CA GLU A 1004 -57.07 -23.46 -62.65
C GLU A 1004 -58.13 -22.62 -63.39
N VAL A 1005 -58.69 -21.55 -62.79
CA VAL A 1005 -58.87 -20.27 -63.53
C VAL A 1005 -58.98 -19.04 -62.61
N SER A 1006 -58.12 -18.07 -62.91
CA SER A 1006 -58.31 -16.61 -63.09
C SER A 1006 -59.01 -15.71 -62.05
N SER A 1007 -58.21 -14.72 -61.64
CA SER A 1007 -58.47 -13.27 -61.60
C SER A 1007 -59.74 -12.73 -62.29
N TRP A 1008 -60.30 -11.65 -61.74
CA TRP A 1008 -60.39 -10.34 -62.41
C TRP A 1008 -60.75 -9.24 -61.41
N SER A 1009 -59.92 -8.20 -61.42
CA SER A 1009 -60.12 -6.85 -60.88
C SER A 1009 -61.29 -6.13 -61.54
N ILE A 1010 -61.93 -5.19 -60.83
CA ILE A 1010 -62.36 -3.89 -61.39
C ILE A 1010 -62.40 -2.84 -60.25
N PHE A 1011 -61.72 -1.73 -60.55
CA PHE A 1011 -61.71 -0.43 -59.89
C PHE A 1011 -63.10 0.24 -59.87
N ILE A 1012 -63.34 1.15 -58.93
CA ILE A 1012 -63.47 2.59 -59.23
C ILE A 1012 -63.41 3.41 -57.94
N SER A 1013 -62.63 4.46 -58.09
CA SER A 1013 -62.29 5.58 -57.22
C SER A 1013 -63.47 6.51 -56.92
N LEU A 1014 -63.32 7.32 -55.87
CA LEU A 1014 -63.35 8.79 -55.98
C LEU A 1014 -62.88 9.43 -54.67
N SER A 1015 -61.59 9.75 -54.63
CA SER A 1015 -61.03 11.13 -54.65
C SER A 1015 -62.06 12.28 -54.44
N SER A 1016 -61.81 13.43 -53.84
CA SER A 1016 -60.63 14.15 -53.35
C SER A 1016 -61.20 15.35 -52.56
N PHE A 1017 -60.46 15.97 -51.65
CA PHE A 1017 -60.29 17.43 -51.76
C PHE A 1017 -58.96 17.87 -51.14
N VAL A 1018 -58.40 18.88 -51.79
CA VAL A 1018 -56.99 19.26 -51.91
C VAL A 1018 -56.84 20.70 -51.41
N PHE A 1019 -55.68 21.06 -50.85
CA PHE A 1019 -54.80 22.21 -51.21
C PHE A 1019 -53.83 22.50 -50.02
N VAL A 1020 -52.51 22.23 -50.10
CA VAL A 1020 -51.40 22.91 -50.84
C VAL A 1020 -50.87 24.13 -50.06
N ILE A 1021 -49.75 24.00 -49.32
CA ILE A 1021 -48.32 24.23 -49.69
C ILE A 1021 -47.89 25.71 -49.61
N TYR A 1022 -46.91 26.03 -48.74
CA TYR A 1022 -45.61 26.56 -49.19
C TYR A 1022 -44.52 26.42 -48.13
N ALA A 1023 -43.32 26.11 -48.61
CA ALA A 1023 -42.12 25.72 -47.88
C ALA A 1023 -41.33 26.89 -47.26
N LEU A 1024 -40.36 26.49 -46.40
CA LEU A 1024 -39.01 27.02 -46.10
C LEU A 1024 -38.85 27.14 -44.56
N ARG A 1025 -37.79 26.72 -43.88
CA ARG A 1025 -36.46 26.23 -44.24
C ARG A 1025 -35.77 25.70 -42.96
N LYS A 1026 -35.04 24.58 -43.13
CA LYS A 1026 -33.74 24.22 -42.53
C LYS A 1026 -33.42 24.58 -41.06
N ARG A 1027 -33.02 23.57 -40.28
CA ARG A 1027 -31.83 23.64 -39.42
C ARG A 1027 -31.03 22.32 -39.48
N PHE A 1028 -29.93 22.34 -40.25
CA PHE A 1028 -28.74 21.50 -40.03
C PHE A 1028 -27.98 22.11 -38.83
N PHE A 1029 -27.62 21.30 -37.81
CA PHE A 1029 -26.25 20.78 -37.54
C PHE A 1029 -25.16 21.87 -37.51
N PHE A 1030 -24.24 21.97 -36.53
CA PHE A 1030 -23.42 20.92 -35.91
C PHE A 1030 -22.64 21.51 -34.70
N ARG A 1031 -22.25 20.62 -33.76
CA ARG A 1031 -20.98 20.55 -32.98
C ARG A 1031 -20.64 21.67 -31.97
N ARG A 1032 -20.49 21.27 -30.70
CA ARG A 1032 -19.18 20.88 -30.16
C ARG A 1032 -19.35 19.95 -28.96
#